data_AF-A0AAD4TLY1-F1
#
_entry.id   AF-A0AAD4TLY1-F1
#
_cell.length_a   1.000
_cell.length_b   1.000
_cell.length_c   1.000
_cell.angle_alpha   90.00
_cell.angle_beta   90.00
_cell.angle_gamma   90.00
#
_symmetry.space_group_name_H-M   'P 1'
#
loop_
_entity.id
_entity.type
_entity.pdbx_description
1 polymer ?
#
loop_
_entity_poly.entity_id
_entity_poly.type
_entity_poly.pdbx_seq_one_letter_code
_entity_poly.pdbx_strand_id
1 'polypeptide(L)'
;MEENMKFATVEDTVEYRLFLIPDKPGDPEERREILQKYIERIMTQFAPMLVPYIWQNQPFNLRYKPGKGNVPAHIFGITKFGDNIEDEWFIVYIVKQITKEFPELVARIEDNDGEFLLIEAADFLPKWLDPDNSANRVFFHQGELCIIPAPKKSGTVSWLPTTPPTISQALSIISTHPEKILASESVRAAVNRRIRGYPEKIKASLHQAHCFLPAGIAAVLKQRPRLVAAGVQAFYLRDPIDLRACRIFKTFLPETRIMTSVTFTKCLYAQLVQQRFVPDRRSGYKLPPPCHPQYRAHELGMKLAHGFEILCSKCSPHFSDSKKSLVTTSPLWAGFLESLKKNDYFKGLMEGSVQYQERLEMAKNYFQLSVNRPESSHAMSPGEEILTLLQTVQLDIEELKKEEAYLPPEDDERWLDLSPDQLDQLLQEAAGKKEPEPTSKGREENYDLTQVSESMKAFISKVSTHKGAELPREPSEAPITFDADSFLNYFDKILGSKSHESDSDDLDEEDSKCLDSDDDLDLETQEPGEEASVKGTLDDLKSYMAQMDQELAHTSLAKSFTTQKQMEPLSQTTNDNSEEEDSGTGGSVMTPVDVDLNLVSNILESYSSQAGLAGPASNLLQSMGVQLPDNDDHRPTSKPTKD
;
A
#
# COMPACT_ATOMS: atom_id res chain seq x y z
N MET A 1 -15.08 -13.80 33.43
CA MET A 1 -13.96 -12.83 33.31
C MET A 1 -12.84 -13.38 32.40
N GLU A 2 -13.17 -14.14 31.35
CA GLU A 2 -12.19 -14.71 30.40
C GLU A 2 -12.41 -14.23 28.95
N GLU A 3 -13.19 -13.16 28.75
CA GLU A 3 -13.52 -12.62 27.42
C GLU A 3 -12.65 -11.45 26.95
N ASN A 4 -11.64 -11.01 27.72
CA ASN A 4 -10.84 -9.82 27.39
C ASN A 4 -9.34 -10.06 27.19
N MET A 5 -8.91 -11.29 26.90
CA MET A 5 -7.60 -11.50 26.26
C MET A 5 -7.81 -11.65 24.75
N LYS A 6 -8.13 -10.52 24.09
CA LYS A 6 -7.71 -10.36 22.69
C LYS A 6 -6.21 -10.51 22.70
N PHE A 7 -5.70 -11.67 22.25
CA PHE A 7 -4.29 -11.84 21.95
C PHE A 7 -3.84 -10.59 21.20
N ALA A 8 -2.74 -9.97 21.63
CA ALA A 8 -2.09 -8.95 20.84
C ALA A 8 -1.91 -9.56 19.44
N THR A 9 -2.72 -9.11 18.49
CA THR A 9 -2.65 -9.56 17.10
C THR A 9 -1.23 -9.27 16.68
N VAL A 10 -0.49 -10.34 16.40
CA VAL A 10 0.86 -10.18 15.92
C VAL A 10 0.73 -9.49 14.58
N GLU A 11 1.26 -8.27 14.47
CA GLU A 11 1.26 -7.50 13.24
C GLU A 11 2.00 -8.27 12.12
N ASP A 12 1.60 -7.99 10.88
CA ASP A 12 2.13 -8.57 9.64
C ASP A 12 2.13 -10.11 9.58
N THR A 13 0.99 -10.73 9.88
CA THR A 13 0.83 -12.19 9.82
C THR A 13 -0.27 -12.61 8.88
N VAL A 14 -0.01 -13.70 8.15
CA VAL A 14 -1.00 -14.39 7.33
C VAL A 14 -1.23 -15.78 7.91
N GLU A 15 -2.49 -16.07 8.24
CA GLU A 15 -2.97 -17.38 8.68
C GLU A 15 -3.59 -18.11 7.50
N TYR A 16 -3.32 -19.41 7.41
CA TYR A 16 -3.96 -20.27 6.41
C TYR A 16 -4.37 -21.60 7.03
N ARG A 17 -5.61 -21.99 6.72
CA ARG A 17 -6.28 -23.17 7.29
C ARG A 17 -6.74 -24.06 6.14
N LEU A 18 -6.30 -25.32 6.11
CA LEU A 18 -6.71 -26.29 5.11
C LEU A 18 -7.54 -27.40 5.77
N PHE A 19 -8.75 -27.59 5.26
CA PHE A 19 -9.75 -28.51 5.74
C PHE A 19 -9.94 -29.65 4.74
N LEU A 20 -10.13 -30.87 5.25
CA LEU A 20 -10.40 -32.04 4.42
C LEU A 20 -11.92 -32.18 4.19
N ILE A 21 -12.32 -32.37 2.93
CA ILE A 21 -13.72 -32.60 2.53
C ILE A 21 -13.87 -33.99 1.89
N PRO A 22 -14.93 -34.76 2.22
CA PRO A 22 -15.98 -34.47 3.21
C PRO A 22 -15.51 -34.67 4.66
N ASP A 23 -16.02 -33.83 5.57
CA ASP A 23 -15.76 -33.90 7.02
C ASP A 23 -16.49 -35.11 7.65
N LYS A 24 -16.03 -36.34 7.39
CA LYS A 24 -16.67 -37.58 7.87
C LYS A 24 -16.33 -37.83 9.33
N PRO A 25 -17.29 -37.90 10.28
CA PRO A 25 -16.98 -38.22 11.67
C PRO A 25 -16.23 -39.56 11.71
N GLY A 26 -14.99 -39.53 12.19
CA GLY A 26 -14.06 -40.65 12.18
C GLY A 26 -13.17 -40.55 13.41
N ASP A 27 -12.36 -41.57 13.68
CA ASP A 27 -11.45 -41.58 14.82
C ASP A 27 -10.52 -40.35 14.75
N PRO A 28 -10.45 -39.50 15.80
CA PRO A 28 -9.53 -38.36 15.82
C PRO A 28 -8.08 -38.76 15.57
N GLU A 29 -7.68 -39.98 15.94
CA GLU A 29 -6.31 -40.46 15.72
C GLU A 29 -6.05 -40.78 14.25
N GLU A 30 -6.98 -41.47 13.59
CA GLU A 30 -6.91 -41.75 12.15
C GLU A 30 -6.91 -40.45 11.35
N ARG A 31 -7.75 -39.47 11.73
CA ARG A 31 -7.76 -38.14 11.11
C ARG A 31 -6.46 -37.39 11.30
N ARG A 32 -5.83 -37.50 12.47
CA ARG A 32 -4.51 -36.91 12.73
C ARG A 32 -3.46 -37.50 11.79
N GLU A 33 -3.42 -38.82 11.65
CA GLU A 33 -2.47 -39.49 10.76
C GLU A 33 -2.69 -39.09 9.28
N ILE A 34 -3.94 -39.01 8.84
CA ILE A 34 -4.27 -38.58 7.48
C ILE A 34 -3.78 -37.15 7.24
N LEU A 35 -4.08 -36.22 8.15
CA LEU A 35 -3.69 -34.81 8.00
C LEU A 35 -2.16 -34.64 8.10
N GLN A 36 -1.48 -35.42 8.93
CA GLN A 36 -0.01 -35.44 8.98
C GLN A 36 0.60 -35.94 7.66
N LYS A 37 0.05 -37.00 7.06
CA LYS A 37 0.46 -37.46 5.72
C LYS A 37 0.23 -36.40 4.65
N TYR A 38 -0.86 -35.64 4.72
CA TYR A 38 -1.09 -34.51 3.81
C TYR A 38 -0.05 -33.40 4.01
N ILE A 39 0.29 -33.05 5.25
CA ILE A 39 1.35 -32.07 5.54
C ILE A 39 2.67 -32.51 4.89
N GLU A 40 3.08 -33.77 5.07
CA GLU A 40 4.30 -34.30 4.45
C GLU A 40 4.25 -34.21 2.92
N ARG A 41 3.15 -34.65 2.32
CA ARG A 41 2.95 -34.61 0.86
C ARG A 41 2.99 -33.19 0.31
N ILE A 42 2.31 -32.25 0.95
CA ILE A 42 2.29 -30.84 0.56
C ILE A 42 3.71 -30.25 0.67
N MET A 43 4.34 -30.38 1.83
CA MET A 43 5.67 -29.79 2.06
C MET A 43 6.71 -30.35 1.10
N THR A 44 6.58 -31.63 0.72
CA THR A 44 7.45 -32.25 -0.27
C THR A 44 7.16 -31.76 -1.68
N GLN A 45 5.89 -31.69 -2.09
CA GLN A 45 5.50 -31.27 -3.43
C GLN A 45 5.97 -29.84 -3.74
N PHE A 46 5.89 -28.95 -2.76
CA PHE A 46 6.25 -27.55 -2.92
C PHE A 46 7.68 -27.22 -2.44
N ALA A 47 8.44 -28.19 -1.91
CA ALA A 47 9.84 -28.01 -1.50
C ALA A 47 10.75 -27.37 -2.57
N PRO A 48 10.64 -27.70 -3.87
CA PRO A 48 11.48 -27.07 -4.91
C PRO A 48 11.33 -25.54 -4.98
N MET A 49 10.18 -25.00 -4.58
CA MET A 49 9.93 -23.55 -4.56
C MET A 49 10.18 -22.96 -3.16
N LEU A 50 9.78 -23.67 -2.10
CA LEU A 50 9.80 -23.16 -0.73
C LEU A 50 11.20 -23.17 -0.09
N VAL A 51 12.03 -24.15 -0.40
CA VAL A 51 13.38 -24.30 0.17
C VAL A 51 14.38 -23.23 -0.30
N PRO A 52 14.48 -22.91 -1.62
CA PRO A 52 15.40 -21.87 -2.07
C PRO A 52 14.88 -20.44 -1.83
N TYR A 53 13.63 -20.27 -1.42
CA TYR A 53 13.02 -18.97 -1.18
C TYR A 53 13.60 -18.31 0.08
N ILE A 54 14.01 -17.04 -0.04
CA ILE A 54 14.48 -16.23 1.08
C ILE A 54 13.29 -15.49 1.67
N TRP A 55 12.71 -16.04 2.73
CA TRP A 55 11.62 -15.42 3.48
C TRP A 55 12.14 -14.23 4.28
N GLN A 56 11.33 -13.17 4.38
CA GLN A 56 11.67 -11.96 5.12
C GLN A 56 11.85 -12.22 6.62
N ASN A 57 10.94 -13.00 7.21
CA ASN A 57 10.94 -13.26 8.66
C ASN A 57 10.72 -14.75 8.97
N GLN A 58 9.56 -15.33 8.60
CA GLN A 58 9.30 -16.75 8.84
C GLN A 58 8.98 -17.50 7.55
N PRO A 59 9.43 -18.75 7.41
CA PRO A 59 9.06 -19.57 6.27
C PRO A 59 7.62 -20.07 6.37
N PHE A 60 7.03 -20.36 5.21
CA PHE A 60 5.79 -21.13 5.11
C PHE A 60 5.91 -22.42 5.93
N ASN A 61 4.93 -22.64 6.80
CA ASN A 61 4.88 -23.76 7.75
C ASN A 61 3.49 -24.40 7.78
N LEU A 62 3.42 -25.69 8.09
CA LEU A 62 2.18 -26.43 8.20
C LEU A 62 2.23 -27.35 9.43
N ARG A 63 1.18 -27.31 10.24
CA ARG A 63 1.01 -28.16 11.41
C ARG A 63 -0.41 -28.67 11.54
N TYR A 64 -0.56 -29.82 12.18
CA TYR A 64 -1.87 -30.34 12.53
C TYR A 64 -2.46 -29.56 13.72
N LYS A 65 -3.72 -29.14 13.61
CA LYS A 65 -4.50 -28.68 14.75
C LYS A 65 -5.71 -29.59 14.99
N PRO A 66 -5.89 -30.11 16.22
CA PRO A 66 -7.07 -30.88 16.57
C PRO A 66 -8.33 -30.00 16.50
N GLY A 67 -9.47 -30.62 16.19
CA GLY A 67 -10.75 -29.92 16.17
C GLY A 67 -11.11 -29.37 17.55
N LYS A 68 -11.59 -28.13 17.61
CA LYS A 68 -12.01 -27.46 18.85
C LYS A 68 -13.28 -26.66 18.60
N GLY A 69 -14.33 -26.96 19.37
CA GLY A 69 -15.64 -26.30 19.22
C GLY A 69 -16.23 -26.53 17.83
N ASN A 70 -16.57 -25.44 17.13
CA ASN A 70 -17.16 -25.46 15.79
C ASN A 70 -16.13 -25.54 14.65
N VAL A 71 -14.85 -25.75 14.97
CA VAL A 71 -13.76 -25.86 13.98
C VAL A 71 -13.30 -27.31 13.91
N PRO A 72 -13.43 -27.97 12.74
CA PRO A 72 -12.97 -29.35 12.58
C PRO A 72 -11.44 -29.45 12.64
N ALA A 73 -10.92 -30.68 12.78
CA ALA A 73 -9.48 -30.93 12.71
C ALA A 73 -8.96 -30.52 11.33
N HIS A 74 -7.86 -29.76 11.31
CA HIS A 74 -7.38 -29.11 10.09
C HIS A 74 -5.87 -28.95 10.09
N ILE A 75 -5.32 -28.66 8.92
CA ILE A 75 -3.94 -28.23 8.76
C ILE A 75 -3.94 -26.71 8.94
N PHE A 76 -3.07 -26.22 9.80
CA PHE A 76 -2.93 -24.81 10.15
C PHE A 76 -1.51 -24.35 9.86
N GLY A 77 -1.36 -23.16 9.31
CA GLY A 77 -0.08 -22.46 9.28
C GLY A 77 -0.26 -20.97 9.51
N ILE A 78 0.81 -20.35 10.00
CA ILE A 78 0.85 -18.92 10.27
C ILE A 78 2.25 -18.43 9.91
N THR A 79 2.33 -17.44 9.03
CA THR A 79 3.62 -16.89 8.61
C THR A 79 3.64 -15.40 8.92
N LYS A 80 4.71 -14.95 9.57
CA LYS A 80 4.99 -13.52 9.72
C LYS A 80 5.74 -13.07 8.48
N PHE A 81 5.13 -12.21 7.67
CA PHE A 81 5.74 -11.71 6.43
C PHE A 81 6.48 -10.39 6.66
N GLY A 82 6.14 -9.63 7.71
CA GLY A 82 6.77 -8.34 8.01
C GLY A 82 6.58 -7.34 6.87
N ASP A 83 7.61 -6.57 6.53
CA ASP A 83 7.49 -5.54 5.48
C ASP A 83 7.39 -6.11 4.03
N ASN A 84 7.62 -7.41 3.82
CA ASN A 84 7.61 -7.99 2.47
C ASN A 84 6.23 -8.55 2.12
N ILE A 85 5.34 -7.70 1.61
CA ILE A 85 3.99 -8.08 1.13
C ILE A 85 4.06 -9.19 0.05
N GLU A 86 5.15 -9.31 -0.70
CA GLU A 86 5.31 -10.39 -1.67
C GLU A 86 5.39 -11.79 -1.04
N ASP A 87 5.80 -11.92 0.23
CA ASP A 87 5.75 -13.19 0.97
C ASP A 87 4.30 -13.62 1.21
N GLU A 88 3.41 -12.70 1.56
CA GLU A 88 1.98 -12.95 1.73
C GLU A 88 1.34 -13.44 0.43
N TRP A 89 1.56 -12.73 -0.69
CA TRP A 89 0.99 -13.11 -1.98
C TRP A 89 1.60 -14.39 -2.55
N PHE A 90 2.87 -14.68 -2.21
CA PHE A 90 3.46 -15.97 -2.53
C PHE A 90 2.75 -17.11 -1.76
N ILE A 91 2.37 -16.89 -0.49
CA ILE A 91 1.57 -17.86 0.28
C ILE A 91 0.20 -18.06 -0.35
N VAL A 92 -0.48 -16.99 -0.79
CA VAL A 92 -1.76 -17.09 -1.52
C VAL A 92 -1.60 -17.98 -2.77
N TYR A 93 -0.54 -17.75 -3.55
CA TYR A 93 -0.22 -18.59 -4.70
C TYR A 93 -0.01 -20.06 -4.32
N ILE A 94 0.80 -20.34 -3.28
CA ILE A 94 1.07 -21.70 -2.81
C ILE A 94 -0.21 -22.38 -2.34
N VAL A 95 -1.03 -21.72 -1.53
CA VAL A 95 -2.31 -22.27 -1.04
C VAL A 95 -3.26 -22.57 -2.19
N LYS A 96 -3.36 -21.66 -3.17
CA LYS A 96 -4.12 -21.92 -4.40
C LYS A 96 -3.63 -23.18 -5.11
N GLN A 97 -2.31 -23.33 -5.30
CA GLN A 97 -1.75 -24.54 -5.94
C GLN A 97 -1.96 -25.80 -5.10
N ILE A 98 -1.91 -25.70 -3.76
CA ILE A 98 -2.22 -26.83 -2.86
C ILE A 98 -3.64 -27.31 -3.10
N THR A 99 -4.63 -26.43 -3.11
CA THR A 99 -6.04 -26.82 -3.36
C THR A 99 -6.29 -27.33 -4.77
N LYS A 100 -5.43 -26.99 -5.74
CA LYS A 100 -5.47 -27.51 -7.11
C LYS A 100 -4.92 -28.92 -7.21
N GLU A 101 -3.79 -29.20 -6.55
CA GLU A 101 -3.13 -30.50 -6.55
C GLU A 101 -3.85 -31.52 -5.63
N PHE A 102 -4.43 -31.03 -4.54
CA PHE A 102 -5.17 -31.81 -3.56
C PHE A 102 -6.63 -31.33 -3.52
N PRO A 103 -7.48 -31.79 -4.45
CA PRO A 103 -8.87 -31.33 -4.57
C PRO A 103 -9.75 -31.69 -3.36
N GLU A 104 -9.30 -32.61 -2.50
CA GLU A 104 -9.97 -32.91 -1.22
C GLU A 104 -9.74 -31.82 -0.15
N LEU A 105 -8.82 -30.88 -0.40
CA LEU A 105 -8.51 -29.80 0.52
C LEU A 105 -9.20 -28.50 0.11
N VAL A 106 -9.83 -27.88 1.11
CA VAL A 106 -10.37 -26.52 1.03
C VAL A 106 -9.56 -25.62 1.93
N ALA A 107 -9.07 -24.52 1.38
CA ALA A 107 -8.24 -23.61 2.12
C ALA A 107 -8.94 -22.28 2.40
N ARG A 108 -8.65 -21.71 3.56
CA ARG A 108 -8.99 -20.35 3.95
C ARG A 108 -7.71 -19.61 4.29
N ILE A 109 -7.63 -18.34 3.90
CA ILE A 109 -6.46 -17.48 4.15
C ILE A 109 -6.98 -16.18 4.74
N GLU A 110 -6.39 -15.73 5.84
CA GLU A 110 -6.71 -14.47 6.50
C GLU A 110 -5.42 -13.75 6.90
N ASP A 111 -5.44 -12.44 6.89
CA ASP A 111 -4.39 -11.58 7.42
C ASP A 111 -4.91 -10.75 8.62
N ASN A 112 -4.20 -9.68 8.98
CA ASN A 112 -4.62 -8.80 10.08
C ASN A 112 -5.91 -8.01 9.77
N ASP A 113 -6.19 -7.76 8.48
CA ASP A 113 -7.40 -7.09 8.00
C ASP A 113 -8.57 -8.08 7.81
N GLY A 114 -8.34 -9.37 8.02
CA GLY A 114 -9.32 -10.44 7.89
C GLY A 114 -9.32 -11.05 6.49
N GLU A 115 -10.33 -10.72 5.69
CA GLU A 115 -10.52 -11.29 4.35
C GLU A 115 -9.88 -10.37 3.27
N PHE A 116 -8.56 -10.16 3.33
CA PHE A 116 -7.84 -9.24 2.43
C PHE A 116 -7.97 -9.57 0.93
N LEU A 117 -8.25 -10.83 0.57
CA LEU A 117 -8.53 -11.21 -0.82
C LEU A 117 -9.72 -10.45 -1.40
N LEU A 118 -10.68 -10.05 -0.56
CA LEU A 118 -11.82 -9.24 -0.96
C LEU A 118 -11.43 -7.78 -1.22
N ILE A 119 -10.39 -7.27 -0.55
CA ILE A 119 -9.88 -5.91 -0.75
C ILE A 119 -9.34 -5.76 -2.18
N GLU A 120 -8.55 -6.72 -2.65
CA GLU A 120 -8.03 -6.74 -4.04
C GLU A 120 -9.14 -6.81 -5.09
N ALA A 121 -10.30 -7.36 -4.73
CA ALA A 121 -11.45 -7.53 -5.61
C ALA A 121 -12.59 -6.54 -5.35
N ALA A 122 -12.36 -5.49 -4.54
CA ALA A 122 -13.40 -4.60 -3.99
C ALA A 122 -14.37 -4.06 -5.05
N ASP A 123 -13.86 -3.59 -6.20
CA ASP A 123 -14.67 -3.02 -7.29
C ASP A 123 -15.63 -4.03 -7.94
N PHE A 124 -15.33 -5.32 -7.79
CA PHE A 124 -16.07 -6.41 -8.42
C PHE A 124 -16.92 -7.21 -7.44
N LEU A 125 -16.90 -6.84 -6.14
CA LEU A 125 -17.66 -7.55 -5.12
C LEU A 125 -19.16 -7.34 -5.29
N PRO A 126 -19.97 -8.36 -4.98
CA PRO A 126 -21.42 -8.18 -4.88
C PRO A 126 -21.77 -7.18 -3.78
N LYS A 127 -22.74 -6.28 -4.04
CA LYS A 127 -23.23 -5.26 -3.08
C LYS A 127 -23.77 -5.79 -1.74
N TRP A 128 -23.95 -7.10 -1.60
CA TRP A 128 -24.40 -7.71 -0.34
C TRP A 128 -23.24 -8.13 0.54
N LEU A 129 -22.02 -8.23 0.01
CA LEU A 129 -20.85 -8.73 0.72
C LEU A 129 -20.13 -7.55 1.36
N ASP A 130 -20.18 -7.49 2.68
CA ASP A 130 -19.62 -6.41 3.49
C ASP A 130 -18.67 -7.00 4.54
N PRO A 131 -17.75 -6.21 5.13
CA PRO A 131 -16.81 -6.68 6.15
C PRO A 131 -17.49 -7.42 7.32
N ASP A 132 -18.68 -6.99 7.72
CA ASP A 132 -19.43 -7.59 8.84
C ASP A 132 -20.00 -8.99 8.52
N ASN A 133 -20.17 -9.33 7.24
CA ASN A 133 -20.84 -10.56 6.81
C ASN A 133 -19.93 -11.54 6.05
N SER A 134 -18.68 -11.14 5.76
CA SER A 134 -17.70 -11.90 4.99
C SER A 134 -17.11 -13.10 5.74
N ALA A 135 -17.21 -13.12 7.07
CA ALA A 135 -16.63 -14.15 7.93
C ALA A 135 -17.04 -15.58 7.51
N ASN A 136 -16.04 -16.46 7.34
CA ASN A 136 -16.20 -17.85 6.89
C ASN A 136 -16.95 -18.01 5.55
N ARG A 137 -16.88 -17.05 4.62
CA ARG A 137 -17.50 -17.18 3.29
C ARG A 137 -16.50 -17.36 2.15
N VAL A 138 -15.22 -17.01 2.35
CA VAL A 138 -14.21 -16.99 1.30
C VAL A 138 -13.27 -18.19 1.46
N PHE A 139 -13.12 -18.98 0.40
CA PHE A 139 -12.28 -20.18 0.39
C PHE A 139 -11.62 -20.40 -0.97
N PHE A 140 -10.50 -21.11 -0.99
CA PHE A 140 -9.96 -21.76 -2.18
C PHE A 140 -10.38 -23.23 -2.21
N HIS A 141 -10.88 -23.68 -3.36
CA HIS A 141 -11.22 -25.08 -3.61
C HIS A 141 -10.90 -25.41 -5.07
N GLN A 142 -10.19 -26.52 -5.32
CA GLN A 142 -9.76 -26.93 -6.67
C GLN A 142 -8.96 -25.86 -7.43
N GLY A 143 -8.24 -25.00 -6.72
CA GLY A 143 -7.49 -23.88 -7.30
C GLY A 143 -8.33 -22.67 -7.70
N GLU A 144 -9.63 -22.66 -7.41
CA GLU A 144 -10.54 -21.55 -7.68
C GLU A 144 -10.97 -20.85 -6.39
N LEU A 145 -11.22 -19.53 -6.47
CA LEU A 145 -11.76 -18.76 -5.36
C LEU A 145 -13.28 -18.95 -5.30
N CYS A 146 -13.77 -19.36 -4.15
CA CYS A 146 -15.17 -19.59 -3.85
C CYS A 146 -15.67 -18.58 -2.80
N ILE A 147 -16.86 -18.02 -3.03
CA ILE A 147 -17.55 -17.13 -2.11
C ILE A 147 -18.94 -17.70 -1.85
N ILE A 148 -19.24 -18.05 -0.60
CA ILE A 148 -20.54 -18.58 -0.18
C ILE A 148 -21.58 -17.46 -0.20
N PRO A 149 -22.62 -17.51 -1.07
CA PRO A 149 -23.56 -16.42 -1.22
C PRO A 149 -24.50 -16.27 -0.02
N ALA A 150 -24.99 -15.05 0.20
CA ALA A 150 -26.11 -14.78 1.10
C ALA A 150 -27.46 -14.86 0.36
N PRO A 151 -28.55 -15.26 1.04
CA PRO A 151 -29.88 -15.30 0.42
C PRO A 151 -30.37 -13.88 0.07
N LYS A 152 -30.73 -13.64 -1.20
CA LYS A 152 -31.21 -12.32 -1.68
C LYS A 152 -32.62 -11.95 -1.19
N LYS A 153 -33.44 -12.94 -0.79
CA LYS A 153 -34.79 -12.80 -0.20
C LYS A 153 -35.06 -14.00 0.71
N SER A 154 -35.85 -13.81 1.77
CA SER A 154 -36.12 -14.74 2.88
C SER A 154 -36.85 -16.07 2.54
N GLY A 155 -36.78 -16.59 1.31
CA GLY A 155 -37.60 -17.75 0.95
C GLY A 155 -37.19 -18.62 -0.23
N THR A 156 -35.96 -18.56 -0.76
CA THR A 156 -35.71 -19.25 -2.06
C THR A 156 -34.64 -20.34 -2.06
N VAL A 157 -33.81 -20.51 -1.02
CA VAL A 157 -32.82 -21.60 -1.02
C VAL A 157 -32.49 -22.06 0.41
N SER A 158 -32.89 -23.30 0.77
CA SER A 158 -32.76 -23.86 2.13
C SER A 158 -31.32 -24.08 2.63
N TRP A 159 -30.33 -24.11 1.73
CA TRP A 159 -28.92 -24.34 2.08
C TRP A 159 -28.09 -23.06 2.24
N LEU A 160 -28.65 -21.88 1.92
CA LEU A 160 -27.92 -20.62 2.04
C LEU A 160 -27.97 -20.08 3.48
N PRO A 161 -26.82 -19.78 4.10
CA PRO A 161 -26.78 -19.28 5.47
C PRO A 161 -27.14 -17.78 5.49
N THR A 162 -28.20 -17.43 6.23
CA THR A 162 -28.65 -16.03 6.43
C THR A 162 -27.66 -15.24 7.28
N THR A 163 -27.03 -15.89 8.25
CA THR A 163 -25.92 -15.37 9.06
C THR A 163 -24.59 -15.88 8.52
N PRO A 164 -23.43 -15.32 8.92
CA PRO A 164 -22.12 -15.91 8.62
C PRO A 164 -22.12 -17.40 9.01
N PRO A 165 -21.78 -18.33 8.10
CA PRO A 165 -21.82 -19.75 8.39
C PRO A 165 -20.73 -20.15 9.40
N THR A 166 -20.96 -21.24 10.12
CA THR A 166 -19.87 -21.91 10.83
C THR A 166 -18.96 -22.63 9.84
N ILE A 167 -17.71 -22.92 10.22
CA ILE A 167 -16.75 -23.60 9.34
C ILE A 167 -17.31 -24.95 8.87
N SER A 168 -17.90 -25.76 9.75
CA SER A 168 -18.53 -27.03 9.35
C SER A 168 -19.69 -26.86 8.37
N GLN A 169 -20.51 -25.81 8.52
CA GLN A 169 -21.57 -25.49 7.55
C GLN A 169 -20.98 -25.07 6.19
N ALA A 170 -19.95 -24.21 6.20
CA ALA A 170 -19.27 -23.78 5.00
C ALA A 170 -18.66 -24.96 4.23
N LEU A 171 -17.96 -25.87 4.91
CA LEU A 171 -17.39 -27.07 4.28
C LEU A 171 -18.48 -28.00 3.70
N SER A 172 -19.61 -28.16 4.38
CA SER A 172 -20.75 -28.93 3.87
C SER A 172 -21.34 -28.32 2.59
N ILE A 173 -21.46 -26.99 2.55
CA ILE A 173 -21.92 -26.25 1.38
C ILE A 173 -20.95 -26.42 0.21
N ILE A 174 -19.64 -26.28 0.47
CA ILE A 174 -18.60 -26.40 -0.57
C ILE A 174 -18.57 -27.81 -1.17
N SER A 175 -18.74 -28.84 -0.34
CA SER A 175 -18.85 -30.24 -0.78
C SER A 175 -20.08 -30.49 -1.65
N THR A 176 -21.22 -29.89 -1.29
CA THR A 176 -22.52 -30.21 -1.90
C THR A 176 -22.81 -29.37 -3.15
N HIS A 177 -22.31 -28.13 -3.20
CA HIS A 177 -22.65 -27.16 -4.24
C HIS A 177 -21.44 -26.40 -4.81
N PRO A 178 -20.36 -27.08 -5.25
CA PRO A 178 -19.12 -26.42 -5.68
C PRO A 178 -19.32 -25.42 -6.84
N GLU A 179 -20.23 -25.70 -7.78
CA GLU A 179 -20.49 -24.82 -8.92
C GLU A 179 -21.22 -23.52 -8.56
N LYS A 180 -22.02 -23.53 -7.47
CA LYS A 180 -22.85 -22.38 -7.09
C LYS A 180 -22.14 -21.37 -6.19
N ILE A 181 -20.98 -21.76 -5.65
CA ILE A 181 -20.15 -20.94 -4.77
C ILE A 181 -18.94 -20.34 -5.51
N LEU A 182 -18.76 -20.68 -6.78
CA LEU A 182 -17.66 -20.13 -7.58
C LEU A 182 -17.80 -18.61 -7.65
N ALA A 183 -16.74 -17.88 -7.29
CA ALA A 183 -16.76 -16.43 -7.39
C ALA A 183 -16.89 -15.97 -8.85
N SER A 184 -17.40 -14.75 -9.07
CA SER A 184 -17.50 -14.18 -10.41
C SER A 184 -16.13 -14.14 -11.09
N GLU A 185 -16.11 -14.23 -12.42
CA GLU A 185 -14.86 -14.18 -13.20
C GLU A 185 -14.07 -12.90 -12.91
N SER A 186 -14.75 -11.76 -12.71
CA SER A 186 -14.10 -10.49 -12.37
C SER A 186 -13.36 -10.52 -11.03
N VAL A 187 -13.98 -11.09 -9.98
CA VAL A 187 -13.34 -11.25 -8.66
C VAL A 187 -12.16 -12.21 -8.74
N ARG A 188 -12.32 -13.34 -9.44
CA ARG A 188 -11.24 -14.30 -9.64
C ARG A 188 -10.09 -13.69 -10.45
N ALA A 189 -10.39 -12.92 -11.49
CA ALA A 189 -9.40 -12.24 -12.31
C ALA A 189 -8.61 -11.19 -11.52
N ALA A 190 -9.27 -10.45 -10.62
CA ALA A 190 -8.60 -9.46 -9.75
C ALA A 190 -7.56 -10.13 -8.84
N VAL A 191 -7.96 -11.18 -8.09
CA VAL A 191 -7.02 -11.94 -7.25
C VAL A 191 -5.93 -12.62 -8.09
N ASN A 192 -6.29 -13.20 -9.24
CA ASN A 192 -5.35 -13.86 -10.15
C ASN A 192 -4.35 -12.89 -10.80
N ARG A 193 -4.71 -11.62 -10.97
CA ARG A 193 -3.81 -10.57 -11.47
C ARG A 193 -2.67 -10.34 -10.47
N ARG A 194 -2.95 -10.33 -9.16
CA ARG A 194 -1.93 -10.10 -8.13
C ARG A 194 -0.93 -11.24 -7.97
N ILE A 195 -1.40 -12.48 -8.09
CA ILE A 195 -0.55 -13.69 -8.09
C ILE A 195 0.01 -14.07 -9.47
N ARG A 196 -0.18 -13.22 -10.49
CA ARG A 196 0.30 -13.50 -11.84
C ARG A 196 1.83 -13.51 -11.86
N GLY A 197 2.39 -14.45 -12.62
CA GLY A 197 3.84 -14.57 -12.83
C GLY A 197 4.57 -15.41 -11.78
N TYR A 198 3.91 -15.91 -10.74
CA TYR A 198 4.48 -17.00 -9.95
C TYR A 198 4.42 -18.31 -10.75
N PRO A 199 5.48 -19.14 -10.71
CA PRO A 199 6.64 -19.06 -9.81
C PRO A 199 7.84 -18.24 -10.32
N GLU A 200 7.87 -17.78 -11.58
CA GLU A 200 9.02 -17.07 -12.17
C GLU A 200 9.34 -15.75 -11.43
N LYS A 201 8.30 -15.08 -10.92
CA LYS A 201 8.39 -13.84 -10.13
C LYS A 201 9.30 -13.98 -8.91
N ILE A 202 9.42 -15.18 -8.34
CA ILE A 202 10.33 -15.47 -7.21
C ILE A 202 11.77 -15.16 -7.59
N LYS A 203 12.20 -15.51 -8.81
CA LYS A 203 13.57 -15.22 -9.25
C LYS A 203 13.74 -13.74 -9.57
N ALA A 204 12.70 -13.11 -10.13
CA ALA A 204 12.70 -11.68 -10.44
C ALA A 204 12.66 -10.77 -9.21
N SER A 205 12.24 -11.30 -8.05
CA SER A 205 12.25 -10.58 -6.76
C SER A 205 13.57 -10.72 -6.01
N LEU A 206 14.51 -11.55 -6.50
CA LEU A 206 15.86 -11.61 -5.98
C LEU A 206 16.70 -10.46 -6.54
N HIS A 207 17.70 -10.06 -5.77
CA HIS A 207 18.68 -9.05 -6.15
C HIS A 207 20.06 -9.48 -5.65
N GLN A 208 21.01 -9.55 -6.55
CA GLN A 208 22.38 -9.94 -6.29
C GLN A 208 23.29 -8.70 -6.24
N ALA A 209 24.01 -8.53 -5.13
CA ALA A 209 24.92 -7.42 -4.93
C ALA A 209 26.24 -7.87 -4.31
N HIS A 210 27.33 -7.14 -4.58
CA HIS A 210 28.62 -7.37 -3.94
C HIS A 210 28.62 -6.73 -2.55
N CYS A 211 29.20 -7.44 -1.58
CA CYS A 211 29.31 -6.98 -0.21
C CYS A 211 30.71 -7.31 0.30
N PHE A 212 31.38 -6.32 0.91
CA PHE A 212 32.68 -6.51 1.53
C PHE A 212 32.51 -6.97 2.99
N LEU A 213 32.52 -8.29 3.20
CA LEU A 213 32.06 -8.95 4.42
C LEU A 213 33.17 -9.77 5.10
N PRO A 214 33.18 -9.87 6.44
CA PRO A 214 34.02 -10.82 7.16
C PRO A 214 33.86 -12.25 6.63
N ALA A 215 34.96 -12.98 6.48
CA ALA A 215 34.98 -14.34 5.91
C ALA A 215 34.02 -15.30 6.63
N GLY A 216 33.84 -15.17 7.94
CA GLY A 216 32.88 -15.95 8.72
C GLY A 216 31.43 -15.77 8.24
N ILE A 217 31.03 -14.53 7.94
CA ILE A 217 29.69 -14.23 7.43
C ILE A 217 29.52 -14.79 6.02
N ALA A 218 30.52 -14.59 5.15
CA ALA A 218 30.50 -15.12 3.79
C ALA A 218 30.33 -16.64 3.77
N ALA A 219 31.06 -17.36 4.63
CA ALA A 219 30.95 -18.81 4.73
C ALA A 219 29.58 -19.26 5.28
N VAL A 220 29.04 -18.55 6.27
CA VAL A 220 27.69 -18.82 6.80
C VAL A 220 26.62 -18.61 5.73
N LEU A 221 26.69 -17.52 4.97
CA LEU A 221 25.73 -17.22 3.89
C LEU A 221 25.83 -18.22 2.73
N LYS A 222 27.02 -18.73 2.42
CA LYS A 222 27.23 -19.78 1.41
C LYS A 222 26.50 -21.07 1.77
N GLN A 223 26.51 -21.47 3.04
CA GLN A 223 25.80 -22.66 3.52
C GLN A 223 24.31 -22.40 3.80
N ARG A 224 23.96 -21.22 4.32
CA ARG A 224 22.58 -20.85 4.70
C ARG A 224 22.23 -19.44 4.21
N PRO A 225 21.87 -19.29 2.93
CA PRO A 225 21.50 -17.99 2.35
C PRO A 225 20.36 -17.30 3.08
N ARG A 226 19.40 -18.06 3.63
CA ARG A 226 18.25 -17.52 4.39
C ARG A 226 18.62 -16.64 5.58
N LEU A 227 19.81 -16.81 6.16
CA LEU A 227 20.25 -16.02 7.33
C LEU A 227 20.51 -14.55 6.96
N VAL A 228 20.62 -14.23 5.66
CA VAL A 228 20.68 -12.84 5.19
C VAL A 228 19.49 -12.03 5.69
N ALA A 229 18.28 -12.61 5.67
CA ALA A 229 17.06 -11.93 6.10
C ALA A 229 17.12 -11.56 7.59
N ALA A 230 17.54 -12.50 8.43
CA ALA A 230 17.70 -12.25 9.86
C ALA A 230 18.78 -11.19 10.14
N GLY A 231 19.90 -11.22 9.39
CA GLY A 231 20.97 -10.23 9.53
C GLY A 231 20.52 -8.82 9.15
N VAL A 232 19.83 -8.70 8.00
CA VAL A 232 19.24 -7.43 7.56
C VAL A 232 18.21 -6.93 8.55
N GLN A 233 17.29 -7.77 9.03
CA GLN A 233 16.26 -7.39 9.98
C GLN A 233 16.86 -6.91 11.31
N ALA A 234 17.88 -7.60 11.83
CA ALA A 234 18.57 -7.20 13.05
C ALA A 234 19.27 -5.84 12.91
N PHE A 235 19.81 -5.54 11.72
CA PHE A 235 20.33 -4.21 11.44
C PHE A 235 19.21 -3.18 11.27
N TYR A 236 18.16 -3.51 10.53
CA TYR A 236 17.05 -2.61 10.19
C TYR A 236 16.31 -2.14 11.45
N LEU A 237 16.03 -3.06 12.38
CA LEU A 237 15.32 -2.82 13.64
C LEU A 237 16.25 -2.56 14.85
N ARG A 238 17.52 -2.24 14.60
CA ARG A 238 18.53 -2.06 15.65
C ARG A 238 18.13 -0.98 16.66
N ASP A 239 18.45 -1.21 17.92
CA ASP A 239 18.29 -0.23 18.99
C ASP A 239 19.65 0.33 19.49
N PRO A 240 19.67 1.33 20.39
CA PRO A 240 20.93 1.84 20.94
C PRO A 240 21.72 0.83 21.78
N ILE A 241 21.12 -0.27 22.25
CA ILE A 241 21.80 -1.32 23.01
C ILE A 241 22.55 -2.25 22.04
N ASP A 242 21.91 -2.63 20.96
CA ASP A 242 22.46 -3.39 19.83
C ASP A 242 23.68 -2.69 19.26
N LEU A 243 23.59 -1.38 19.05
CA LEU A 243 24.73 -0.57 18.58
C LEU A 243 25.90 -0.53 19.56
N ARG A 244 25.68 -0.70 20.87
CA ARG A 244 26.79 -0.80 21.84
C ARG A 244 27.56 -2.10 21.66
N ALA A 245 26.90 -3.19 21.30
CA ALA A 245 27.56 -4.46 21.00
C ALA A 245 28.44 -4.34 19.75
N CYS A 246 28.01 -3.58 18.73
CA CYS A 246 28.79 -3.36 17.51
C CYS A 246 29.96 -2.36 17.64
N ARG A 247 30.21 -1.78 18.82
CA ARG A 247 31.36 -0.88 19.02
C ARG A 247 32.69 -1.58 18.86
N ILE A 248 32.74 -2.86 19.25
CA ILE A 248 33.91 -3.73 19.11
C ILE A 248 33.37 -5.08 18.65
N PHE A 249 33.66 -5.43 17.41
CA PHE A 249 33.28 -6.72 16.84
C PHE A 249 34.06 -7.84 17.54
N LYS A 250 33.33 -8.77 18.15
CA LYS A 250 33.90 -9.93 18.87
C LYS A 250 33.78 -11.19 18.05
N THR A 251 32.66 -11.36 17.35
CA THR A 251 32.38 -12.57 16.57
C THR A 251 32.94 -12.46 15.16
N PHE A 252 32.72 -11.31 14.50
CA PHE A 252 33.12 -11.12 13.10
C PHE A 252 34.19 -10.06 12.93
N LEU A 253 35.45 -10.49 12.96
CA LEU A 253 36.60 -9.59 12.87
C LEU A 253 36.67 -8.84 11.51
N PRO A 254 36.71 -7.50 11.50
CA PRO A 254 36.78 -6.71 10.28
C PRO A 254 38.06 -6.94 9.46
N GLU A 255 39.13 -7.48 10.02
CA GLU A 255 40.37 -7.76 9.26
C GLU A 255 40.19 -8.90 8.24
N THR A 256 39.21 -9.77 8.45
CA THR A 256 38.95 -10.94 7.59
C THR A 256 38.00 -10.65 6.43
N ARG A 257 37.79 -9.37 6.10
CA ARG A 257 36.83 -8.99 5.06
C ARG A 257 37.30 -9.37 3.66
N ILE A 258 36.35 -9.86 2.88
CA ILE A 258 36.52 -10.30 1.49
C ILE A 258 35.33 -9.80 0.67
N MET A 259 35.54 -9.58 -0.62
CA MET A 259 34.41 -9.29 -1.50
C MET A 259 33.65 -10.58 -1.78
N THR A 260 32.34 -10.56 -1.57
CA THR A 260 31.48 -11.71 -1.86
C THR A 260 30.17 -11.25 -2.47
N SER A 261 29.57 -12.11 -3.28
CA SER A 261 28.26 -11.85 -3.88
C SER A 261 27.17 -12.42 -2.99
N VAL A 262 26.25 -11.57 -2.56
CA VAL A 262 25.13 -11.95 -1.69
C VAL A 262 23.82 -11.76 -2.44
N THR A 263 22.94 -12.75 -2.32
CA THR A 263 21.59 -12.70 -2.87
C THR A 263 20.61 -12.26 -1.78
N PHE A 264 19.87 -11.21 -2.06
CA PHE A 264 18.80 -10.66 -1.23
C PHE A 264 17.46 -10.82 -1.94
N THR A 265 16.36 -10.64 -1.21
CA THR A 265 15.13 -10.17 -1.85
C THR A 265 15.25 -8.67 -2.11
N LYS A 266 14.56 -8.15 -3.11
CA LYS A 266 14.48 -6.70 -3.37
C LYS A 266 14.05 -5.93 -2.12
N CYS A 267 13.11 -6.44 -1.34
CA CYS A 267 12.69 -5.83 -0.07
C CYS A 267 13.86 -5.71 0.93
N LEU A 268 14.56 -6.81 1.22
CA LEU A 268 15.72 -6.82 2.12
C LEU A 268 16.83 -5.89 1.66
N TYR A 269 17.04 -5.85 0.35
CA TYR A 269 18.03 -4.98 -0.25
C TYR A 269 17.69 -3.50 -0.08
N ALA A 270 16.45 -3.11 -0.39
CA ALA A 270 15.96 -1.75 -0.21
C ALA A 270 16.09 -1.31 1.26
N GLN A 271 15.74 -2.19 2.21
CA GLN A 271 15.88 -1.94 3.65
C GLN A 271 17.32 -1.62 4.05
N LEU A 272 18.32 -2.27 3.46
CA LEU A 272 19.74 -1.94 3.72
C LEU A 272 20.19 -0.65 3.05
N VAL A 273 19.86 -0.45 1.77
CA VAL A 273 20.34 0.68 0.97
C VAL A 273 19.80 2.00 1.52
N GLN A 274 18.49 2.07 1.80
CA GLN A 274 17.79 3.29 2.23
C GLN A 274 18.26 3.81 3.60
N GLN A 275 18.80 2.94 4.46
CA GLN A 275 19.24 3.35 5.79
C GLN A 275 20.62 4.01 5.77
N ARG A 276 20.67 5.32 6.02
CA ARG A 276 21.93 6.04 6.25
C ARG A 276 22.53 5.61 7.59
N PHE A 277 23.76 5.11 7.56
CA PHE A 277 24.45 4.64 8.76
C PHE A 277 25.93 4.96 8.73
N VAL A 278 26.43 5.51 9.84
CA VAL A 278 27.86 5.79 10.04
C VAL A 278 28.34 4.90 11.19
N PRO A 279 29.33 4.03 10.96
CA PRO A 279 29.82 3.12 11.99
C PRO A 279 30.59 3.88 13.07
N ASP A 280 30.61 3.33 14.30
CA ASP A 280 31.48 3.83 15.34
C ASP A 280 32.96 3.64 14.91
N ARG A 281 33.82 4.63 15.14
CA ARG A 281 35.25 4.56 14.81
C ARG A 281 35.95 3.37 15.45
N ARG A 282 35.44 2.88 16.58
CA ARG A 282 35.98 1.72 17.32
C ARG A 282 35.64 0.38 16.68
N SER A 283 34.64 0.34 15.79
CA SER A 283 34.19 -0.90 15.13
C SER A 283 35.20 -1.48 14.14
N GLY A 284 36.24 -0.72 13.75
CA GLY A 284 37.21 -1.11 12.72
C GLY A 284 36.74 -0.89 11.29
N TYR A 285 35.49 -0.44 11.08
CA TYR A 285 34.97 -0.08 9.76
C TYR A 285 35.34 1.35 9.38
N LYS A 286 36.03 1.50 8.24
CA LYS A 286 36.26 2.77 7.57
C LYS A 286 35.72 2.64 6.15
N LEU A 287 34.73 3.44 5.82
CA LEU A 287 34.19 3.50 4.46
C LEU A 287 35.13 4.28 3.56
N PRO A 288 35.32 3.85 2.29
CA PRO A 288 36.03 4.65 1.31
C PRO A 288 35.24 5.94 0.98
N PRO A 289 35.80 6.87 0.20
CA PRO A 289 35.05 8.04 -0.28
C PRO A 289 33.83 7.63 -1.12
N PRO A 290 32.71 8.39 -1.11
CA PRO A 290 31.51 8.07 -1.90
C PRO A 290 31.74 7.93 -3.42
N CYS A 291 32.78 8.57 -3.96
CA CYS A 291 33.15 8.47 -5.37
C CYS A 291 33.89 7.17 -5.72
N HIS A 292 34.19 6.32 -4.74
CA HIS A 292 34.91 5.06 -4.98
C HIS A 292 33.97 4.05 -5.66
N PRO A 293 34.40 3.34 -6.72
CA PRO A 293 33.55 2.39 -7.45
C PRO A 293 32.94 1.29 -6.55
N GLN A 294 33.70 0.84 -5.55
CA GLN A 294 33.25 -0.18 -4.59
C GLN A 294 32.66 0.40 -3.30
N TYR A 295 32.43 1.72 -3.21
CA TYR A 295 31.88 2.35 -2.01
C TYR A 295 30.64 1.62 -1.50
N ARG A 296 29.78 1.27 -2.45
CA ARG A 296 28.52 0.58 -2.23
C ARG A 296 28.67 -0.80 -1.60
N ALA A 297 29.57 -1.62 -2.15
CA ALA A 297 29.85 -2.94 -1.61
C ALA A 297 30.43 -2.86 -0.19
N HIS A 298 31.25 -1.84 0.10
CA HIS A 298 31.76 -1.58 1.44
C HIS A 298 30.66 -1.12 2.40
N GLU A 299 29.74 -0.28 1.95
CA GLU A 299 28.61 0.20 2.74
C GLU A 299 27.64 -0.95 3.07
N LEU A 300 27.21 -1.72 2.08
CA LEU A 300 26.33 -2.87 2.25
C LEU A 300 26.97 -3.94 3.15
N GLY A 301 28.23 -4.28 2.89
CA GLY A 301 28.98 -5.25 3.69
C GLY A 301 29.10 -4.80 5.15
N MET A 302 29.37 -3.52 5.39
CA MET A 302 29.39 -2.96 6.74
C MET A 302 28.03 -3.09 7.43
N LYS A 303 26.93 -2.65 6.79
CA LYS A 303 25.59 -2.70 7.39
C LYS A 303 25.18 -4.14 7.73
N LEU A 304 25.39 -5.06 6.79
CA LEU A 304 25.07 -6.47 7.00
C LEU A 304 25.94 -7.07 8.12
N ALA A 305 27.24 -6.76 8.17
CA ALA A 305 28.11 -7.25 9.24
C ALA A 305 27.67 -6.77 10.64
N HIS A 306 27.19 -5.53 10.76
CA HIS A 306 26.60 -5.05 12.02
C HIS A 306 25.36 -5.87 12.39
N GLY A 307 24.47 -6.16 11.43
CA GLY A 307 23.30 -7.01 11.66
C GLY A 307 23.65 -8.41 12.20
N PHE A 308 24.65 -9.06 11.61
CA PHE A 308 25.14 -10.36 12.08
C PHE A 308 25.78 -10.29 13.47
N GLU A 309 26.57 -9.25 13.76
CA GLU A 309 27.15 -9.05 15.09
C GLU A 309 26.06 -8.81 16.15
N ILE A 310 25.01 -8.04 15.82
CA ILE A 310 23.83 -7.84 16.70
C ILE A 310 23.18 -9.19 17.02
N LEU A 311 22.92 -10.01 16.01
CA LEU A 311 22.32 -11.34 16.21
C LEU A 311 23.13 -12.21 17.17
N CYS A 312 24.44 -12.30 16.97
CA CYS A 312 25.31 -13.09 17.84
C CYS A 312 25.43 -12.51 19.26
N SER A 313 25.36 -11.18 19.41
CA SER A 313 25.43 -10.53 20.71
C SER A 313 24.20 -10.78 21.59
N LYS A 314 23.05 -11.05 20.98
CA LYS A 314 21.78 -11.37 21.67
C LYS A 314 21.73 -12.82 22.17
N CYS A 315 22.67 -13.67 21.80
CA CYS A 315 22.70 -15.07 22.22
C CYS A 315 23.15 -15.21 23.68
N SER A 316 22.53 -16.15 24.41
CA SER A 316 22.87 -16.40 25.82
C SER A 316 24.29 -16.99 25.96
N PRO A 317 25.09 -16.52 26.95
CA PRO A 317 26.41 -17.08 27.22
C PRO A 317 26.38 -18.53 27.74
N HIS A 318 25.20 -19.06 28.08
CA HIS A 318 24.98 -20.45 28.50
C HIS A 318 24.62 -21.39 27.34
N PHE A 319 25.02 -21.06 26.11
CA PHE A 319 24.87 -21.96 24.97
C PHE A 319 25.65 -23.25 25.22
N SER A 320 24.95 -24.26 25.72
CA SER A 320 25.42 -25.61 25.94
C SER A 320 25.53 -26.29 24.58
N ASP A 321 26.72 -26.83 24.33
CA ASP A 321 27.21 -27.50 23.14
C ASP A 321 26.45 -28.82 22.85
N SER A 322 25.13 -28.74 22.79
CA SER A 322 24.28 -29.87 22.48
C SER A 322 24.27 -30.06 20.97
N LYS A 323 25.27 -30.78 20.48
CA LYS A 323 25.23 -31.51 19.21
C LYS A 323 24.07 -32.51 19.25
N LYS A 324 22.84 -32.03 19.14
CA LYS A 324 21.66 -32.85 18.91
C LYS A 324 20.95 -32.28 17.70
N SER A 325 21.35 -32.78 16.54
CA SER A 325 20.49 -32.89 15.37
C SER A 325 19.24 -33.69 15.77
N LEU A 326 18.24 -33.04 16.39
CA LEU A 326 16.93 -33.61 16.72
C LEU A 326 16.12 -33.99 15.46
N VAL A 327 16.63 -33.62 14.29
CA VAL A 327 15.97 -33.81 12.99
C VAL A 327 15.97 -35.26 12.55
N THR A 328 17.09 -35.95 12.74
CA THR A 328 17.26 -37.34 12.34
C THR A 328 16.49 -38.32 13.24
N THR A 329 15.95 -37.85 14.36
CA THR A 329 15.15 -38.65 15.28
C THR A 329 13.64 -38.53 15.07
N SER A 330 13.17 -37.61 14.22
CA SER A 330 11.73 -37.51 13.92
C SER A 330 11.33 -38.55 12.88
N PRO A 331 10.27 -39.36 13.12
CA PRO A 331 9.78 -40.34 12.15
C PRO A 331 9.28 -39.67 10.86
N LEU A 332 8.85 -38.40 10.94
CA LEU A 332 8.37 -37.60 9.81
C LEU A 332 9.49 -37.22 8.82
N TRP A 333 10.75 -37.17 9.26
CA TRP A 333 11.88 -36.85 8.39
C TRP A 333 12.12 -37.95 7.34
N ALA A 334 11.97 -39.22 7.73
CA ALA A 334 12.17 -40.34 6.80
C ALA A 334 11.14 -40.30 5.66
N GLY A 335 9.86 -40.08 6.00
CA GLY A 335 8.78 -39.92 5.01
C GLY A 335 8.98 -38.70 4.11
N PHE A 336 9.38 -37.56 4.69
CA PHE A 336 9.72 -36.35 3.92
C PHE A 336 10.88 -36.58 2.94
N LEU A 337 11.97 -37.22 3.38
CA LEU A 337 13.12 -37.50 2.53
C LEU A 337 12.80 -38.46 1.38
N GLU A 338 12.04 -39.53 1.64
CA GLU A 338 11.61 -40.46 0.60
C GLU A 338 10.71 -39.76 -0.41
N SER A 339 9.79 -38.93 0.07
CA SER A 339 8.92 -38.12 -0.78
C SER A 339 9.73 -37.13 -1.63
N LEU A 340 10.80 -36.52 -1.09
CA LEU A 340 11.65 -35.58 -1.85
C LEU A 340 12.38 -36.29 -3.00
N LYS A 341 12.83 -37.53 -2.78
CA LYS A 341 13.43 -38.37 -3.83
C LYS A 341 12.42 -38.69 -4.93
N LYS A 342 11.16 -38.98 -4.56
CA LYS A 342 10.07 -39.26 -5.50
C LYS A 342 9.69 -38.05 -6.36
N ASN A 343 9.74 -36.85 -5.78
CA ASN A 343 9.34 -35.59 -6.43
C ASN A 343 10.47 -34.90 -7.22
N ASP A 344 11.55 -35.63 -7.54
CA ASP A 344 12.72 -35.15 -8.29
C ASP A 344 13.33 -33.84 -7.76
N TYR A 345 13.25 -33.59 -6.45
CA TYR A 345 13.85 -32.40 -5.81
C TYR A 345 15.38 -32.38 -6.02
N PHE A 346 16.00 -33.56 -6.05
CA PHE A 346 17.43 -33.71 -6.29
C PHE A 346 17.80 -33.67 -7.78
N LYS A 347 16.86 -33.54 -8.73
CA LYS A 347 17.09 -33.44 -10.19
C LYS A 347 18.07 -34.51 -10.71
N GLY A 348 17.89 -35.76 -10.29
CA GLY A 348 18.76 -36.88 -10.66
C GLY A 348 20.23 -36.80 -10.19
N LEU A 349 20.58 -35.94 -9.23
CA LEU A 349 21.93 -35.88 -8.67
C LEU A 349 22.30 -37.18 -7.93
N MET A 350 23.56 -37.62 -8.10
CA MET A 350 24.04 -38.84 -7.43
C MET A 350 24.12 -38.66 -5.91
N GLU A 351 23.66 -39.69 -5.17
CA GLU A 351 23.70 -39.70 -3.71
C GLU A 351 25.16 -39.54 -3.22
N GLY A 352 25.40 -38.54 -2.39
CA GLY A 352 26.74 -38.23 -1.87
C GLY A 352 27.56 -37.24 -2.70
N SER A 353 27.06 -36.78 -3.85
CA SER A 353 27.64 -35.60 -4.55
C SER A 353 27.56 -34.34 -3.68
N VAL A 354 28.49 -33.40 -3.86
CA VAL A 354 28.51 -32.12 -3.12
C VAL A 354 27.18 -31.37 -3.28
N GLN A 355 26.69 -31.25 -4.51
CA GLN A 355 25.41 -30.58 -4.80
C GLN A 355 24.20 -31.32 -4.20
N TYR A 356 24.28 -32.66 -4.08
CA TYR A 356 23.24 -33.45 -3.43
C TYR A 356 23.24 -33.19 -1.92
N GLN A 357 24.43 -33.14 -1.30
CA GLN A 357 24.59 -32.83 0.12
C GLN A 357 24.09 -31.42 0.44
N GLU A 358 24.45 -30.41 -0.37
CA GLU A 358 23.93 -29.04 -0.24
C GLU A 358 22.40 -28.99 -0.26
N ARG A 359 21.77 -29.65 -1.24
CA ARG A 359 20.30 -29.68 -1.33
C ARG A 359 19.65 -30.44 -0.17
N LEU A 360 20.28 -31.51 0.28
CA LEU A 360 19.83 -32.28 1.43
C LEU A 360 19.89 -31.44 2.71
N GLU A 361 20.98 -30.70 2.91
CA GLU A 361 21.14 -29.78 4.04
C GLU A 361 20.11 -28.65 4.00
N MET A 362 19.89 -28.04 2.83
CA MET A 362 18.84 -27.03 2.67
C MET A 362 17.45 -27.59 3.02
N ALA A 363 17.11 -28.78 2.51
CA ALA A 363 15.84 -29.43 2.82
C ALA A 363 15.71 -29.78 4.31
N LYS A 364 16.79 -30.26 4.94
CA LYS A 364 16.86 -30.57 6.37
C LYS A 364 16.64 -29.32 7.23
N ASN A 365 17.23 -28.20 6.82
CA ASN A 365 17.07 -26.91 7.49
C ASN A 365 15.65 -26.37 7.33
N TYR A 366 15.07 -26.47 6.14
CA TYR A 366 13.69 -26.05 5.91
C TYR A 366 12.70 -26.86 6.76
N PHE A 367 12.82 -28.19 6.78
CA PHE A 367 11.96 -29.09 7.55
C PHE A 367 11.95 -28.76 9.06
N GLN A 368 13.11 -28.43 9.63
CA GLN A 368 13.23 -28.01 11.03
C GLN A 368 12.37 -26.77 11.35
N LEU A 369 12.41 -25.78 10.46
CA LEU A 369 11.74 -24.51 10.66
C LEU A 369 10.24 -24.58 10.37
N SER A 370 9.84 -25.38 9.38
CA SER A 370 8.49 -25.35 8.81
C SER A 370 7.56 -26.46 9.30
N VAL A 371 8.09 -27.62 9.71
CA VAL A 371 7.28 -28.77 10.14
C VAL A 371 7.50 -29.11 11.61
N ASN A 372 8.75 -29.02 12.09
CA ASN A 372 9.12 -29.51 13.42
C ASN A 372 9.46 -28.40 14.43
N ARG A 373 8.86 -27.21 14.31
CA ARG A 373 9.10 -26.12 15.27
C ARG A 373 8.42 -26.48 16.61
N PRO A 374 9.17 -26.77 17.69
CA PRO A 374 8.55 -27.02 18.99
C PRO A 374 7.87 -25.75 19.48
N GLU A 375 6.67 -25.88 20.06
CA GLU A 375 5.89 -24.75 20.59
C GLU A 375 6.53 -24.08 21.83
N SER A 376 7.61 -24.66 22.36
CA SER A 376 8.35 -24.16 23.51
C SER A 376 9.55 -23.28 23.13
N SER A 377 10.00 -22.47 24.08
CA SER A 377 11.13 -21.51 24.06
C SER A 377 12.52 -22.12 23.77
N HIS A 378 12.60 -23.23 23.03
CA HIS A 378 13.81 -24.00 22.72
C HIS A 378 14.12 -24.07 21.21
N ALA A 379 13.35 -23.37 20.36
CA ALA A 379 13.76 -23.18 18.97
C ALA A 379 15.03 -22.33 18.93
N MET A 380 16.10 -22.84 18.31
CA MET A 380 17.36 -22.09 18.19
C MET A 380 17.10 -20.75 17.50
N SER A 381 17.61 -19.68 18.10
CA SER A 381 17.59 -18.36 17.48
C SER A 381 18.51 -18.31 16.25
N PRO A 382 18.28 -17.41 15.28
CA PRO A 382 19.17 -17.25 14.14
C PRO A 382 20.63 -16.96 14.55
N GLY A 383 20.84 -16.23 15.65
CA GLY A 383 22.18 -15.98 16.19
C GLY A 383 22.87 -17.23 16.73
N GLU A 384 22.15 -18.10 17.45
CA GLU A 384 22.68 -19.38 17.94
C GLU A 384 23.01 -20.30 16.77
N GLU A 385 22.16 -20.31 15.75
CA GLU A 385 22.38 -21.05 14.52
C GLU A 385 23.68 -20.61 13.82
N ILE A 386 23.91 -19.29 13.69
CA ILE A 386 25.14 -18.72 13.14
C ILE A 386 26.36 -19.17 13.96
N LEU A 387 26.30 -19.09 15.29
CA LEU A 387 27.41 -19.49 16.16
C LEU A 387 27.73 -20.98 16.03
N THR A 388 26.72 -21.85 15.93
CA THR A 388 26.96 -23.29 15.68
C THR A 388 27.60 -23.55 14.33
N LEU A 389 27.20 -22.82 13.30
CA LEU A 389 27.81 -22.95 11.97
C LEU A 389 29.27 -22.56 12.02
N LEU A 390 29.61 -21.41 12.61
CA LEU A 390 31.00 -20.94 12.71
C LEU A 390 31.92 -21.94 13.42
N GLN A 391 31.41 -22.77 14.34
CA GLN A 391 32.19 -23.84 14.98
C GLN A 391 32.40 -25.07 14.08
N THR A 392 31.45 -25.34 13.19
CA THR A 392 31.48 -26.50 12.29
C THR A 392 32.15 -26.22 10.95
N VAL A 393 32.14 -24.96 10.51
CA VAL A 393 32.65 -24.55 9.21
C VAL A 393 34.17 -24.38 9.26
N GLN A 394 34.87 -25.07 8.37
CA GLN A 394 36.29 -24.82 8.12
C GLN A 394 36.41 -23.54 7.30
N LEU A 395 36.91 -22.46 7.92
CA LEU A 395 37.10 -21.18 7.25
C LEU A 395 38.42 -21.19 6.46
N ASP A 396 38.35 -21.45 5.16
CA ASP A 396 39.47 -21.24 4.24
C ASP A 396 39.39 -19.85 3.61
N ILE A 397 40.15 -18.91 4.19
CA ILE A 397 40.20 -17.52 3.71
C ILE A 397 40.88 -17.44 2.33
N GLU A 398 41.80 -18.35 2.01
CA GLU A 398 42.50 -18.35 0.72
C GLU A 398 41.60 -18.82 -0.41
N GLU A 399 40.75 -19.81 -0.17
CA GLU A 399 39.72 -20.24 -1.12
C GLU A 399 38.74 -19.10 -1.41
N LEU A 400 38.21 -18.47 -0.36
CA LEU A 400 37.27 -17.36 -0.53
C LEU A 400 37.87 -16.16 -1.28
N LYS A 401 39.17 -15.89 -1.10
CA LYS A 401 39.90 -14.87 -1.88
C LYS A 401 40.09 -15.27 -3.35
N LYS A 402 40.17 -16.56 -3.67
CA LYS A 402 40.17 -17.01 -5.07
C LYS A 402 38.80 -16.80 -5.70
N GLU A 403 37.73 -17.03 -4.94
CA GLU A 403 36.35 -16.82 -5.40
C GLU A 403 36.03 -15.34 -5.67
N GLU A 404 36.63 -14.42 -4.91
CA GLU A 404 36.54 -12.96 -5.14
C GLU A 404 36.94 -12.57 -6.57
N ALA A 405 37.88 -13.29 -7.21
CA ALA A 405 38.30 -13.00 -8.59
C ALA A 405 37.26 -13.41 -9.65
N TYR A 406 36.27 -14.24 -9.31
CA TYR A 406 35.29 -14.82 -10.24
C TYR A 406 33.84 -14.50 -9.85
N LEU A 407 33.61 -13.40 -9.13
CA LEU A 407 32.27 -13.02 -8.72
C LEU A 407 31.39 -12.67 -9.94
N PRO A 408 30.12 -13.15 -9.98
CA PRO A 408 29.18 -12.74 -11.00
C PRO A 408 28.90 -11.22 -10.93
N PRO A 409 28.47 -10.58 -12.03
CA PRO A 409 28.12 -9.16 -12.01
C PRO A 409 26.97 -8.86 -11.04
N GLU A 410 26.91 -7.63 -10.54
CA GLU A 410 25.78 -7.13 -9.74
C GLU A 410 24.53 -6.94 -10.60
N ASP A 411 23.36 -7.05 -9.97
CA ASP A 411 22.09 -6.76 -10.62
C ASP A 411 21.83 -5.24 -10.71
N ASP A 412 21.05 -4.83 -11.71
CA ASP A 412 20.66 -3.44 -11.89
C ASP A 412 19.74 -2.94 -10.75
N GLU A 413 19.95 -1.69 -10.33
CA GLU A 413 19.18 -1.02 -9.26
C GLU A 413 18.04 -0.15 -9.75
N ARG A 414 17.84 -0.01 -11.06
CA ARG A 414 16.87 0.94 -11.63
C ARG A 414 15.44 0.74 -11.13
N TRP A 415 15.14 -0.41 -10.53
CA TRP A 415 13.85 -0.70 -9.90
C TRP A 415 13.63 0.05 -8.58
N LEU A 416 14.67 0.61 -7.96
CA LEU A 416 14.58 1.46 -6.76
C LEU A 416 14.15 2.89 -7.09
N ASP A 417 14.46 3.37 -8.30
CA ASP A 417 14.17 4.72 -8.75
C ASP A 417 12.87 4.72 -9.56
N LEU A 418 11.83 5.39 -9.04
CA LEU A 418 10.58 5.61 -9.75
C LEU A 418 10.58 7.02 -10.36
N SER A 419 10.44 7.10 -11.68
CA SER A 419 10.18 8.37 -12.36
C SER A 419 8.74 8.84 -12.12
N PRO A 420 8.45 10.16 -12.17
CA PRO A 420 7.09 10.68 -12.03
C PRO A 420 6.09 10.02 -12.98
N ASP A 421 6.46 9.86 -14.27
CA ASP A 421 5.61 9.22 -15.27
C ASP A 421 5.28 7.75 -14.92
N GLN A 422 6.26 7.02 -14.39
CA GLN A 422 6.05 5.64 -13.94
C GLN A 422 5.16 5.58 -12.69
N LEU A 423 5.29 6.54 -11.78
CA LEU A 423 4.41 6.64 -10.62
C LEU A 423 2.97 6.92 -11.05
N ASP A 424 2.77 7.83 -12.00
CA ASP A 424 1.45 8.15 -12.55
C ASP A 424 0.83 6.94 -13.26
N GLN A 425 1.63 6.18 -14.02
CA GLN A 425 1.18 4.93 -14.62
C GLN A 425 0.75 3.91 -13.55
N LEU A 426 1.56 3.72 -12.50
CA LEU A 426 1.21 2.81 -11.39
C LEU A 426 -0.07 3.24 -10.66
N LEU A 427 -0.26 4.54 -10.45
CA LEU A 427 -1.48 5.08 -9.85
C LEU A 427 -2.71 4.89 -10.76
N GLN A 428 -2.56 5.04 -12.08
CA GLN A 428 -3.63 4.77 -13.04
C GLN A 428 -4.02 3.29 -13.09
N GLU A 429 -3.02 2.40 -13.08
CA GLU A 429 -3.22 0.95 -13.02
C GLU A 429 -3.93 0.54 -11.71
N ALA A 430 -3.53 1.12 -10.57
CA ALA A 430 -4.16 0.89 -9.27
C ALA A 430 -5.59 1.47 -9.19
N ALA A 431 -5.85 2.60 -9.85
CA ALA A 431 -7.18 3.21 -9.91
C ALA A 431 -8.16 2.50 -10.86
N GLY A 432 -7.76 1.41 -11.51
CA GLY A 432 -8.62 0.60 -12.37
C GLY A 432 -9.12 1.33 -13.63
N LYS A 433 -8.52 2.48 -13.99
CA LYS A 433 -8.87 3.17 -15.23
C LYS A 433 -8.23 2.43 -16.39
N LYS A 434 -9.06 2.06 -17.38
CA LYS A 434 -8.59 1.51 -18.67
C LYS A 434 -7.53 2.45 -19.26
N GLU A 435 -6.56 1.87 -19.94
CA GLU A 435 -5.60 2.59 -20.78
C GLU A 435 -6.28 3.76 -21.50
N PRO A 436 -5.73 4.98 -21.46
CA PRO A 436 -6.19 6.01 -22.37
C PRO A 436 -5.91 5.52 -23.79
N GLU A 437 -6.91 5.63 -24.67
CA GLU A 437 -6.67 5.53 -26.11
C GLU A 437 -5.50 6.45 -26.48
N PRO A 438 -4.67 6.06 -27.47
CA PRO A 438 -3.45 6.78 -27.79
C PRO A 438 -3.81 8.21 -28.21
N THR A 439 -3.51 9.18 -27.34
CA THR A 439 -3.56 10.59 -27.69
C THR A 439 -2.60 10.81 -28.85
N SER A 440 -3.19 11.16 -29.98
CA SER A 440 -2.47 11.52 -31.20
C SER A 440 -1.43 12.58 -30.89
N LYS A 441 -0.18 12.27 -31.24
CA LYS A 441 0.96 13.19 -31.26
C LYS A 441 0.57 14.57 -31.79
N GLY A 442 0.94 15.60 -31.04
CA GLY A 442 1.28 16.92 -31.54
C GLY A 442 0.21 17.60 -32.39
N ARG A 443 -0.81 18.14 -31.74
CA ARG A 443 -1.49 19.32 -32.25
C ARG A 443 -1.33 20.43 -31.21
N GLU A 444 -0.81 21.56 -31.65
CA GLU A 444 -1.05 22.84 -30.99
C GLU A 444 -2.56 23.02 -30.96
N GLU A 445 -3.21 22.57 -29.89
CA GLU A 445 -4.61 22.87 -29.65
C GLU A 445 -4.64 24.31 -29.13
N ASN A 446 -5.31 25.19 -29.87
CA ASN A 446 -5.68 26.50 -29.38
C ASN A 446 -6.53 26.28 -28.12
N TYR A 447 -5.93 26.50 -26.96
CA TYR A 447 -6.64 26.49 -25.69
C TYR A 447 -7.68 27.62 -25.71
N ASP A 448 -8.95 27.26 -25.80
CA ASP A 448 -10.03 28.23 -25.73
C ASP A 448 -10.29 28.58 -24.26
N LEU A 449 -9.89 29.78 -23.86
CA LEU A 449 -10.08 30.29 -22.50
C LEU A 449 -11.57 30.31 -22.09
N THR A 450 -12.48 30.33 -23.07
CA THR A 450 -13.92 30.22 -22.83
C THR A 450 -14.30 28.85 -22.29
N GLN A 451 -13.64 27.77 -22.73
CA GLN A 451 -13.91 26.40 -22.27
C GLN A 451 -13.52 26.21 -20.78
N VAL A 452 -12.44 26.85 -20.33
CA VAL A 452 -12.05 26.85 -18.91
C VAL A 452 -13.12 27.56 -18.07
N SER A 453 -13.60 28.71 -18.54
CA SER A 453 -14.66 29.45 -17.84
C SER A 453 -15.99 28.67 -17.78
N GLU A 454 -16.36 27.98 -18.86
CA GLU A 454 -17.57 27.16 -18.93
C GLU A 454 -17.48 25.92 -18.04
N SER A 455 -16.34 25.22 -18.02
CA SER A 455 -16.11 24.07 -17.14
C SER A 455 -16.19 24.45 -15.66
N MET A 456 -15.74 25.65 -15.30
CA MET A 456 -15.76 26.14 -13.93
C MET A 456 -17.14 26.62 -13.50
N LYS A 457 -17.89 27.29 -14.40
CA LYS A 457 -19.32 27.56 -14.18
C LYS A 457 -20.10 26.26 -14.00
N ALA A 458 -19.83 25.25 -14.82
CA ALA A 458 -20.44 23.93 -14.68
C ALA A 458 -20.11 23.29 -13.33
N PHE A 459 -18.86 23.38 -12.86
CA PHE A 459 -18.43 22.88 -11.56
C PHE A 459 -19.13 23.60 -10.39
N ILE A 460 -19.18 24.93 -10.40
CA ILE A 460 -19.82 25.73 -9.34
C ILE A 460 -21.34 25.52 -9.32
N SER A 461 -21.96 25.35 -10.49
CA SER A 461 -23.40 25.09 -10.60
C SER A 461 -23.82 23.71 -10.09
N LYS A 462 -22.88 22.77 -9.94
CA LYS A 462 -23.17 21.41 -9.48
C LYS A 462 -23.19 21.39 -7.95
N VAL A 463 -24.38 21.34 -7.39
CA VAL A 463 -24.59 21.28 -5.93
C VAL A 463 -23.96 19.99 -5.39
N SER A 464 -22.97 20.14 -4.51
CA SER A 464 -22.35 19.06 -3.74
C SER A 464 -23.43 18.27 -2.99
N THR A 465 -23.43 16.95 -3.11
CA THR A 465 -24.25 16.10 -2.23
C THR A 465 -23.67 16.12 -0.81
N HIS A 466 -24.39 15.56 0.17
CA HIS A 466 -23.92 15.42 1.56
C HIS A 466 -22.64 14.57 1.73
N LYS A 467 -22.08 14.04 0.62
CA LYS A 467 -20.83 13.29 0.57
C LYS A 467 -19.65 14.07 -0.06
N GLY A 468 -19.85 15.33 -0.46
CA GLY A 468 -18.80 16.19 -1.04
C GLY A 468 -19.03 16.52 -2.52
N ALA A 469 -18.12 17.33 -3.09
CA ALA A 469 -18.23 17.85 -4.44
C ALA A 469 -17.95 16.77 -5.49
N GLU A 470 -18.94 16.41 -6.30
CA GLU A 470 -18.80 15.45 -7.40
C GLU A 470 -18.48 16.14 -8.72
N LEU A 471 -17.33 15.86 -9.34
CA LEU A 471 -16.91 16.44 -10.63
C LEU A 471 -17.84 16.00 -11.80
N PRO A 472 -18.10 16.85 -12.81
CA PRO A 472 -18.93 16.50 -13.96
C PRO A 472 -18.31 15.37 -14.79
N ARG A 473 -19.06 14.29 -15.02
CA ARG A 473 -18.80 13.33 -16.11
C ARG A 473 -19.88 13.54 -17.17
N GLU A 474 -19.48 14.14 -18.30
CA GLU A 474 -20.22 14.40 -19.54
C GLU A 474 -21.56 15.20 -19.46
N PRO A 475 -21.83 16.12 -20.41
CA PRO A 475 -23.01 16.98 -20.35
C PRO A 475 -24.22 16.26 -20.96
N SER A 476 -25.05 15.63 -20.13
CA SER A 476 -26.35 15.09 -20.59
C SER A 476 -27.56 15.66 -19.85
N GLU A 477 -27.39 16.65 -18.98
CA GLU A 477 -28.50 17.30 -18.30
C GLU A 477 -28.53 18.80 -18.63
N ALA A 478 -29.74 19.30 -18.93
CA ALA A 478 -29.97 20.67 -19.36
C ALA A 478 -29.60 21.67 -18.25
N PRO A 479 -29.02 22.84 -18.60
CA PRO A 479 -28.61 23.83 -17.63
C PRO A 479 -29.82 24.37 -16.86
N ILE A 480 -29.76 24.30 -15.53
CA ILE A 480 -30.72 24.96 -14.64
C ILE A 480 -30.32 26.43 -14.59
N THR A 481 -31.20 27.31 -15.07
CA THR A 481 -31.04 28.76 -14.99
C THR A 481 -31.31 29.24 -13.57
N PHE A 482 -30.30 29.83 -12.92
CA PHE A 482 -30.46 30.47 -11.62
C PHE A 482 -31.24 31.78 -11.77
N ASP A 483 -32.47 31.80 -11.26
CA ASP A 483 -33.32 32.97 -11.25
C ASP A 483 -33.04 33.80 -9.99
N ALA A 484 -32.19 34.83 -10.15
CA ALA A 484 -31.81 35.73 -9.09
C ALA A 484 -33.01 36.47 -8.47
N ASP A 485 -34.07 36.69 -9.26
CA ASP A 485 -35.27 37.40 -8.80
C ASP A 485 -36.13 36.51 -7.88
N SER A 486 -36.12 35.20 -8.11
CA SER A 486 -36.79 34.23 -7.25
C SER A 486 -36.04 34.05 -5.92
N PHE A 487 -34.70 34.01 -5.95
CA PHE A 487 -33.87 33.94 -4.75
C PHE A 487 -34.04 35.17 -3.84
N LEU A 488 -34.10 36.38 -4.42
CA LEU A 488 -34.32 37.61 -3.66
C LEU A 488 -35.72 37.67 -3.03
N ASN A 489 -36.75 37.16 -3.71
CA ASN A 489 -38.09 37.03 -3.13
C ASN A 489 -38.13 36.08 -1.91
N TYR A 490 -37.34 35.01 -1.92
CA TYR A 490 -37.20 34.13 -0.76
C TYR A 490 -36.45 34.81 0.40
N PHE A 491 -35.47 35.65 0.09
CA PHE A 491 -34.69 36.39 1.06
C PHE A 491 -35.51 37.49 1.76
N ASP A 492 -36.36 38.20 1.02
CA ASP A 492 -37.33 39.18 1.55
C ASP A 492 -38.35 38.53 2.50
N LYS A 493 -38.73 37.27 2.24
CA LYS A 493 -39.66 36.52 3.09
C LYS A 493 -39.04 36.12 4.45
N ILE A 494 -37.72 36.00 4.51
CA ILE A 494 -36.96 35.65 5.73
C ILE A 494 -36.67 36.90 6.58
N LEU A 495 -36.46 38.06 5.95
CA LEU A 495 -36.12 39.31 6.65
C LEU A 495 -37.34 40.16 7.06
N GLY A 496 -38.55 39.77 6.65
CA GLY A 496 -39.80 40.51 6.85
C GLY A 496 -40.39 40.55 8.27
N SER A 497 -39.77 39.95 9.30
CA SER A 497 -40.26 40.06 10.69
C SER A 497 -39.51 41.15 11.46
N LYS A 498 -40.08 42.36 11.52
CA LYS A 498 -39.58 43.43 12.40
C LYS A 498 -39.87 43.12 13.88
N SER A 499 -38.78 42.96 14.63
CA SER A 499 -38.48 43.46 15.97
C SER A 499 -39.64 43.92 16.88
N HIS A 500 -39.78 43.25 18.03
CA HIS A 500 -40.14 43.92 19.28
C HIS A 500 -38.88 43.97 20.16
N GLU A 501 -38.37 45.17 20.40
CA GLU A 501 -37.25 45.46 21.30
C GLU A 501 -37.67 45.29 22.77
N SER A 502 -36.74 44.82 23.62
CA SER A 502 -36.20 45.55 24.79
C SER A 502 -35.74 44.63 25.93
N ASP A 503 -34.50 44.91 26.36
CA ASP A 503 -33.94 44.86 27.72
C ASP A 503 -34.06 43.60 28.57
N SER A 504 -32.92 42.93 28.82
CA SER A 504 -32.15 43.13 30.06
C SER A 504 -31.06 42.06 30.21
N ASP A 505 -29.86 42.49 30.61
CA ASP A 505 -28.75 41.67 31.09
C ASP A 505 -29.17 40.76 32.26
N ASP A 506 -28.69 39.51 32.29
CA ASP A 506 -28.06 38.95 33.49
C ASP A 506 -27.41 37.58 33.24
N LEU A 507 -26.44 37.32 34.10
CA LEU A 507 -25.35 36.37 34.02
C LEU A 507 -25.73 34.93 34.47
N ASP A 508 -24.85 34.03 34.03
CA ASP A 508 -24.36 32.81 34.72
C ASP A 508 -25.05 31.44 34.53
N GLU A 509 -24.13 30.52 34.17
CA GLU A 509 -23.93 29.14 34.62
C GLU A 509 -24.84 27.98 34.13
N GLU A 510 -24.17 27.11 33.35
CA GLU A 510 -24.19 25.65 33.38
C GLU A 510 -25.50 24.90 33.70
N ASP A 511 -26.11 24.29 32.67
CA ASP A 511 -26.43 22.86 32.70
C ASP A 511 -26.79 22.34 31.30
N SER A 512 -25.80 21.80 30.57
CA SER A 512 -26.06 21.10 29.30
C SER A 512 -26.42 19.63 29.58
N LYS A 513 -27.73 19.37 29.75
CA LYS A 513 -28.31 18.03 29.64
C LYS A 513 -29.14 17.91 28.37
N CYS A 514 -28.83 16.83 27.66
CA CYS A 514 -29.45 16.31 26.46
C CYS A 514 -30.97 16.11 26.57
N LEU A 515 -31.71 16.38 25.49
CA LEU A 515 -32.42 15.39 24.64
C LEU A 515 -33.69 15.98 23.99
N ASP A 516 -33.77 15.71 22.68
CA ASP A 516 -34.92 15.31 21.88
C ASP A 516 -36.15 16.20 21.62
N SER A 517 -36.48 16.14 20.31
CA SER A 517 -37.79 15.95 19.69
C SER A 517 -38.55 17.19 19.18
N ASP A 518 -38.70 17.20 17.85
CA ASP A 518 -39.96 17.26 17.09
C ASP A 518 -41.12 18.08 17.68
N ASP A 519 -41.60 19.09 16.94
CA ASP A 519 -42.86 18.95 16.18
C ASP A 519 -43.25 20.24 15.45
N ASP A 520 -43.65 20.01 14.19
CA ASP A 520 -44.80 20.54 13.46
C ASP A 520 -45.13 22.05 13.38
N LEU A 521 -45.09 22.50 12.12
CA LEU A 521 -45.60 23.74 11.58
C LEU A 521 -47.12 23.66 11.39
N ASP A 522 -47.83 24.70 11.81
CA ASP A 522 -49.20 24.96 11.34
C ASP A 522 -49.31 26.37 10.74
N LEU A 523 -49.94 26.43 9.57
CA LEU A 523 -50.00 27.56 8.63
C LEU A 523 -51.37 28.24 8.72
N GLU A 524 -51.41 29.56 8.95
CA GLU A 524 -52.58 30.38 8.61
C GLU A 524 -52.21 31.64 7.81
N THR A 525 -53.13 31.98 6.92
CA THR A 525 -52.99 32.81 5.72
C THR A 525 -53.65 34.19 5.93
N GLN A 526 -53.07 35.29 5.42
CA GLN A 526 -53.83 36.49 5.00
C GLN A 526 -53.02 37.50 4.15
N GLU A 527 -53.34 37.55 2.86
CA GLU A 527 -53.75 38.67 1.96
C GLU A 527 -53.14 40.12 2.06
N PRO A 528 -53.21 40.91 0.95
CA PRO A 528 -52.11 41.72 0.42
C PRO A 528 -52.31 43.23 0.51
N GLY A 529 -51.20 43.99 0.45
CA GLY A 529 -51.23 45.39 0.06
C GLY A 529 -50.03 46.22 0.50
N GLU A 530 -48.89 46.12 -0.20
CA GLU A 530 -47.75 47.05 0.03
C GLU A 530 -46.76 47.14 -1.16
N GLU A 531 -47.24 47.11 -2.42
CA GLU A 531 -46.37 47.22 -3.62
C GLU A 531 -45.70 48.61 -3.81
N ALA A 532 -46.05 49.64 -3.04
CA ALA A 532 -45.48 50.98 -3.18
C ALA A 532 -44.18 51.21 -2.37
N SER A 533 -43.87 50.34 -1.40
CA SER A 533 -42.72 50.50 -0.49
C SER A 533 -41.41 49.90 -1.05
N VAL A 534 -41.52 48.83 -1.84
CA VAL A 534 -40.39 47.97 -2.27
C VAL A 534 -39.51 48.61 -3.35
N LYS A 535 -40.04 49.52 -4.18
CA LYS A 535 -39.22 50.22 -5.19
C LYS A 535 -38.20 51.19 -4.57
N GLY A 536 -38.53 51.78 -3.42
CA GLY A 536 -37.64 52.73 -2.75
C GLY A 536 -36.39 52.07 -2.17
N THR A 537 -36.55 50.91 -1.54
CA THR A 537 -35.43 50.18 -0.88
C THR A 537 -34.44 49.59 -1.89
N LEU A 538 -34.91 49.17 -3.06
CA LEU A 538 -34.06 48.60 -4.11
C LEU A 538 -33.25 49.68 -4.85
N ASP A 539 -33.83 50.86 -5.04
CA ASP A 539 -33.10 52.02 -5.58
C ASP A 539 -32.09 52.57 -4.55
N ASP A 540 -32.42 52.55 -3.26
CA ASP A 540 -31.50 52.92 -2.18
C ASP A 540 -30.29 51.97 -2.11
N LEU A 541 -30.49 50.65 -2.21
CA LEU A 541 -29.40 49.67 -2.21
C LEU A 541 -28.48 49.83 -3.43
N LYS A 542 -29.06 50.03 -4.63
CA LYS A 542 -28.28 50.30 -5.85
C LYS A 542 -27.49 51.60 -5.74
N SER A 543 -28.05 52.62 -5.11
CA SER A 543 -27.34 53.87 -4.85
C SER A 543 -26.16 53.67 -3.90
N TYR A 544 -26.32 52.81 -2.89
CA TYR A 544 -25.28 52.49 -1.92
C TYR A 544 -24.12 51.69 -2.55
N MET A 545 -24.45 50.73 -3.42
CA MET A 545 -23.45 49.99 -4.21
C MET A 545 -22.68 50.93 -5.15
N ALA A 546 -23.38 51.85 -5.82
CA ALA A 546 -22.74 52.83 -6.70
C ALA A 546 -21.82 53.81 -5.94
N GLN A 547 -22.19 54.21 -4.72
CA GLN A 547 -21.34 55.04 -3.85
C GLN A 547 -20.09 54.27 -3.38
N MET A 548 -20.24 53.00 -3.02
CA MET A 548 -19.12 52.13 -2.65
C MET A 548 -18.14 51.95 -3.81
N ASP A 549 -18.64 51.72 -5.03
CA ASP A 549 -17.81 51.60 -6.23
C ASP A 549 -17.08 52.91 -6.56
N GLN A 550 -17.73 54.06 -6.32
CA GLN A 550 -17.12 55.38 -6.50
C GLN A 550 -15.98 55.64 -5.50
N GLU A 551 -16.13 55.17 -4.26
CA GLU A 551 -15.06 55.24 -3.25
C GLU A 551 -13.95 54.23 -3.52
N LEU A 552 -14.25 53.04 -4.06
CA LEU A 552 -13.22 52.05 -4.38
C LEU A 552 -12.44 52.40 -5.65
N ALA A 553 -13.00 53.22 -6.55
CA ALA A 553 -12.41 53.57 -7.84
C ALA A 553 -10.99 54.17 -7.76
N HIS A 554 -10.67 54.86 -6.67
CA HIS A 554 -9.35 55.47 -6.49
C HIS A 554 -8.35 54.56 -5.74
N THR A 555 -8.77 53.36 -5.33
CA THR A 555 -7.93 52.41 -4.59
C THR A 555 -7.18 51.45 -5.52
N SER A 556 -6.08 50.87 -5.05
CA SER A 556 -5.35 49.81 -5.77
C SER A 556 -6.22 48.58 -6.07
N LEU A 557 -7.29 48.38 -5.29
CA LEU A 557 -8.23 47.28 -5.41
C LEU A 557 -9.07 47.36 -6.70
N ALA A 558 -9.50 48.57 -7.09
CA ALA A 558 -10.20 48.78 -8.35
C ALA A 558 -9.31 48.56 -9.59
N LYS A 559 -7.99 48.73 -9.46
CA LYS A 559 -7.02 48.47 -10.54
C LYS A 559 -6.73 46.98 -10.73
N SER A 560 -7.03 46.14 -9.73
CA SER A 560 -6.82 44.69 -9.79
C SER A 560 -7.91 43.93 -10.55
N PHE A 561 -9.04 44.58 -10.87
CA PHE A 561 -10.15 43.96 -11.59
C PHE A 561 -10.24 44.48 -13.04
N THR A 562 -10.35 43.56 -13.98
CA THR A 562 -10.62 43.88 -15.39
C THR A 562 -12.11 44.17 -15.61
N THR A 563 -12.40 45.23 -16.37
CA THR A 563 -13.77 45.69 -16.67
C THR A 563 -14.05 45.66 -18.18
N GLN A 564 -15.31 45.45 -18.56
CA GLN A 564 -15.73 45.16 -19.95
C GLN A 564 -15.35 46.22 -21.00
N LYS A 565 -14.98 47.45 -20.60
CA LYS A 565 -14.63 48.56 -21.52
C LYS A 565 -13.16 48.67 -21.92
N GLN A 566 -12.26 47.85 -21.35
CA GLN A 566 -10.83 47.86 -21.71
C GLN A 566 -10.51 47.20 -23.08
N MET A 567 -11.53 46.76 -23.81
CA MET A 567 -11.42 46.21 -25.17
C MET A 567 -11.88 47.25 -26.22
N GLU A 568 -10.99 48.13 -26.69
CA GLU A 568 -10.87 48.66 -28.08
C GLU A 568 -9.61 49.59 -28.16
N PRO A 569 -8.91 49.68 -29.30
CA PRO A 569 -7.49 49.26 -29.41
C PRO A 569 -6.43 50.37 -29.22
N LEU A 570 -5.26 50.00 -28.66
CA LEU A 570 -4.03 50.81 -28.75
C LEU A 570 -3.30 50.52 -30.06
N SER A 571 -3.52 51.36 -31.07
CA SER A 571 -2.58 51.61 -32.15
C SER A 571 -1.81 52.92 -31.89
N GLN A 572 -0.48 52.83 -32.00
CA GLN A 572 0.50 53.92 -32.23
C GLN A 572 1.09 54.73 -31.05
N THR A 573 2.32 54.33 -30.70
CA THR A 573 3.58 55.11 -30.60
C THR A 573 3.78 56.31 -29.65
N THR A 574 4.82 56.14 -28.82
CA THR A 574 5.93 57.07 -28.44
C THR A 574 5.79 58.14 -27.34
N ASN A 575 6.77 58.05 -26.42
CA ASN A 575 7.49 59.07 -25.64
C ASN A 575 6.95 59.57 -24.28
N ASP A 576 7.72 59.20 -23.25
CA ASP A 576 8.24 59.93 -22.08
C ASP A 576 7.54 61.18 -21.52
N ASN A 577 7.44 61.13 -20.18
CA ASN A 577 7.45 62.21 -19.17
C ASN A 577 6.35 63.28 -19.20
N SER A 578 5.48 63.26 -18.18
CA SER A 578 5.49 64.23 -17.06
C SER A 578 4.24 64.08 -16.20
N GLU A 579 4.42 64.11 -14.89
CA GLU A 579 3.36 64.41 -13.91
C GLU A 579 2.71 65.76 -14.24
N GLU A 580 1.38 65.81 -14.39
CA GLU A 580 0.57 66.96 -13.97
C GLU A 580 -0.83 66.47 -13.56
N GLU A 581 -1.23 66.86 -12.35
CA GLU A 581 -2.62 66.88 -11.89
C GLU A 581 -3.39 67.95 -12.69
N ASP A 582 -4.56 67.62 -13.25
CA ASP A 582 -5.68 68.56 -13.16
C ASP A 582 -7.04 67.84 -13.19
N SER A 583 -7.84 68.32 -12.25
CA SER A 583 -9.22 68.05 -11.94
C SER A 583 -10.20 68.30 -13.10
N GLY A 584 -11.10 67.34 -13.32
CA GLY A 584 -12.20 67.47 -14.28
C GLY A 584 -13.30 66.47 -13.97
N THR A 585 -14.33 66.94 -13.30
CA THR A 585 -15.55 66.23 -12.90
C THR A 585 -16.27 65.59 -14.09
N GLY A 586 -16.15 64.27 -14.22
CA GLY A 586 -16.99 63.43 -15.07
C GLY A 586 -17.03 62.03 -14.45
N GLY A 587 -18.15 61.68 -13.81
CA GLY A 587 -18.29 60.41 -13.09
C GLY A 587 -17.99 59.22 -14.00
N SER A 588 -16.91 58.49 -13.73
CA SER A 588 -16.74 57.17 -14.31
C SER A 588 -17.74 56.25 -13.62
N VAL A 589 -18.89 56.04 -14.25
CA VAL A 589 -19.72 54.87 -13.95
C VAL A 589 -18.81 53.67 -14.18
N MET A 590 -18.39 53.02 -13.08
CA MET A 590 -17.66 51.76 -13.12
C MET A 590 -18.48 50.79 -13.97
N THR A 591 -17.93 50.35 -15.10
CA THR A 591 -18.56 49.30 -15.88
C THR A 591 -18.45 48.00 -15.10
N PRO A 592 -19.48 47.12 -15.16
CA PRO A 592 -19.46 45.86 -14.42
C PRO A 592 -18.19 45.06 -14.72
N VAL A 593 -17.64 44.47 -13.66
CA VAL A 593 -16.43 43.65 -13.69
C VAL A 593 -16.69 42.40 -14.53
N ASP A 594 -15.72 42.04 -15.38
CA ASP A 594 -15.79 40.78 -16.11
C ASP A 594 -15.35 39.64 -15.17
N VAL A 595 -16.32 38.93 -14.62
CA VAL A 595 -16.08 37.86 -13.64
C VAL A 595 -15.29 36.71 -14.26
N ASP A 596 -15.53 36.40 -15.54
CA ASP A 596 -14.92 35.25 -16.21
C ASP A 596 -13.43 35.49 -16.47
N LEU A 597 -13.09 36.70 -16.92
CA LEU A 597 -11.70 37.06 -17.23
C LEU A 597 -10.85 37.18 -15.96
N ASN A 598 -11.41 37.75 -14.89
CA ASN A 598 -10.72 37.82 -13.59
C ASN A 598 -10.53 36.44 -12.94
N LEU A 599 -11.50 35.54 -13.09
CA LEU A 599 -11.39 34.16 -12.60
C LEU A 599 -10.26 33.42 -13.31
N VAL A 600 -10.23 33.49 -14.65
CA VAL A 600 -9.17 32.86 -15.46
C VAL A 600 -7.80 33.47 -15.17
N SER A 601 -7.71 34.81 -15.04
CA SER A 601 -6.46 35.49 -14.70
C SER A 601 -5.90 35.04 -13.35
N ASN A 602 -6.73 35.03 -12.30
CA ASN A 602 -6.30 34.63 -10.96
C ASN A 602 -5.88 33.15 -10.89
N ILE A 603 -6.53 32.28 -11.67
CA ILE A 603 -6.18 30.86 -11.73
C ILE A 603 -4.89 30.64 -12.51
N LEU A 604 -4.69 31.34 -13.63
CA LEU A 604 -3.44 31.30 -14.38
C LEU A 604 -2.27 31.85 -13.56
N GLU A 605 -2.49 32.91 -12.79
CA GLU A 605 -1.48 33.44 -11.86
C GLU A 605 -1.19 32.42 -10.73
N SER A 606 -2.23 31.79 -10.17
CA SER A 606 -2.10 30.71 -9.18
C SER A 606 -1.41 29.46 -9.73
N TYR A 607 -1.57 29.16 -11.01
CA TYR A 607 -0.87 28.07 -11.71
C TYR A 607 0.59 28.46 -11.99
N SER A 608 0.84 29.68 -12.47
CA SER A 608 2.19 30.17 -12.75
C SER A 608 3.07 30.24 -11.50
N SER A 609 2.50 30.60 -10.35
CA SER A 609 3.19 30.62 -9.05
C SER A 609 3.54 29.22 -8.51
N GLN A 610 2.91 28.16 -9.03
CA GLN A 610 3.27 26.77 -8.71
C GLN A 610 4.51 26.29 -9.47
N ALA A 611 5.02 27.06 -10.46
CA ALA A 611 6.29 26.81 -11.15
C ALA A 611 6.47 25.37 -11.68
N GLY A 612 5.38 24.76 -12.18
CA GLY A 612 5.37 23.38 -12.71
C GLY A 612 5.33 22.28 -11.63
N LEU A 613 5.16 22.63 -10.35
CA LEU A 613 4.91 21.67 -9.27
C LEU A 613 3.40 21.43 -9.11
N ALA A 614 3.02 20.22 -8.70
CA ALA A 614 1.62 19.91 -8.40
C ALA A 614 1.11 20.78 -7.23
N GLY A 615 0.14 21.65 -7.50
CA GLY A 615 -0.52 22.50 -6.51
C GLY A 615 -2.03 22.55 -6.65
N PRO A 616 -2.75 23.32 -5.81
CA PRO A 616 -4.21 23.35 -5.78
C PRO A 616 -4.84 23.71 -7.13
N ALA A 617 -4.28 24.72 -7.82
CA ALA A 617 -4.76 25.15 -9.13
C ALA A 617 -4.48 24.10 -10.22
N SER A 618 -3.28 23.52 -10.25
CA SER A 618 -2.93 22.43 -11.16
C SER A 618 -3.84 21.21 -10.99
N ASN A 619 -4.09 20.79 -9.74
CA ASN A 619 -4.95 19.65 -9.44
C ASN A 619 -6.41 19.92 -9.84
N LEU A 620 -6.91 21.13 -9.61
CA LEU A 620 -8.26 21.55 -10.04
C LEU A 620 -8.39 21.53 -11.56
N LEU A 621 -7.46 22.14 -12.30
CA LEU A 621 -7.49 22.15 -13.77
C LEU A 621 -7.38 20.74 -14.36
N GLN A 622 -6.48 19.91 -13.83
CA GLN A 622 -6.35 18.52 -14.24
C GLN A 622 -7.60 17.70 -13.94
N SER A 623 -8.27 17.96 -12.81
CA SER A 623 -9.55 17.31 -12.47
C SER A 623 -10.69 17.71 -13.42
N MET A 624 -10.61 18.90 -14.02
CA MET A 624 -11.55 19.42 -15.03
C MET A 624 -11.17 19.01 -16.47
N GLY A 625 -10.08 18.26 -16.66
CA GLY A 625 -9.62 17.81 -17.99
C GLY A 625 -8.84 18.86 -18.78
N VAL A 626 -8.44 19.97 -18.16
CA VAL A 626 -7.65 21.03 -18.79
C VAL A 626 -6.18 20.88 -18.38
N GLN A 627 -5.31 20.52 -19.33
CA GLN A 627 -3.85 20.49 -19.13
C GLN A 627 -3.22 21.72 -19.77
N LEU A 628 -2.77 22.66 -18.95
CA LEU A 628 -1.97 23.80 -19.39
C LEU A 628 -0.53 23.36 -19.65
N PRO A 629 0.17 23.98 -20.63
CA PRO A 629 1.59 23.73 -20.85
C PRO A 629 2.46 24.25 -19.70
N ASP A 630 3.58 23.58 -19.45
CA ASP A 630 4.57 24.02 -18.45
C ASP A 630 5.15 25.40 -18.82
N ASN A 631 5.30 26.25 -17.80
CA ASN A 631 5.73 27.63 -17.99
C ASN A 631 7.25 27.68 -18.27
N ASP A 632 7.64 27.66 -19.55
CA ASP A 632 9.03 27.57 -20.00
C ASP A 632 9.86 28.87 -19.83
N ASP A 633 9.24 29.96 -19.39
CA ASP A 633 9.88 31.29 -19.29
C ASP A 633 10.87 31.45 -18.11
N HIS A 634 11.00 30.45 -17.24
CA HIS A 634 11.93 30.46 -16.10
C HIS A 634 13.10 29.45 -16.20
N ARG A 635 13.50 29.03 -17.41
CA ARG A 635 14.80 28.36 -17.56
C ARG A 635 15.92 29.41 -17.59
N PRO A 636 16.89 29.41 -16.65
CA PRO A 636 18.07 30.26 -16.78
C PRO A 636 18.86 29.79 -18.00
N THR A 637 18.90 30.62 -19.04
CA THR A 637 19.70 30.38 -20.24
C THR A 637 21.19 30.47 -19.88
N SER A 638 21.80 29.32 -19.57
CA SER A 638 23.25 29.21 -19.48
C SER A 638 23.85 29.34 -20.88
N LYS A 639 24.28 30.56 -21.23
CA LYS A 639 25.15 30.77 -22.39
C LYS A 639 26.45 29.98 -22.18
N PRO A 640 26.95 29.23 -23.18
CA PRO A 640 28.25 28.60 -23.09
C PRO A 640 29.33 29.69 -23.24
N THR A 641 30.07 29.96 -22.18
CA THR A 641 31.32 30.71 -22.27
C THR A 641 32.34 29.86 -22.99
N LYS A 642 32.71 30.27 -24.21
CA LYS A 642 34.00 29.94 -24.82
C LYS A 642 35.07 30.71 -24.04
N ASP A 643 35.96 29.98 -23.39
CA ASP A 643 37.42 30.02 -23.60
C ASP A 643 38.11 28.90 -22.82
#